data_AF-A0A973JXU8-F1
#
_entry.id   AF-A0A973JXU8-F1
#
_cell.length_a   1.000
_cell.length_b   1.000
_cell.length_c   1.000
_cell.angle_alpha   90.00
_cell.angle_beta   90.00
_cell.angle_gamma   90.00
#
_symmetry.space_group_name_H-M   'P 1'
#
loop_
_entity.id
_entity.type
_entity.pdbx_description
1 polymer ?
#
loop_
_entity_poly.entity_id
_entity_poly.type
_entity_poly.pdbx_seq_one_letter_code
_entity_poly.pdbx_strand_id
1 'polypeptide(L)'
;MRLHLRRRKLTGLSPVPGRDVFISYAREDSPFVEDTLSPWLREQGSSYWVDLHELPGGVDFPTRITTGIVGSKTFLFVLSPDSLASEHCQEELTIAVRDHKRLVPVVRREPGDDDIPLSLRTIQWVWWRGPSDGARAKRQLAAALAGDVEWRERQAGIALRTREWISHGRNRTYLLRGATLAAAERWLADGTDRLERPTPQEIEFITRSRSTRTRRLRVAVAVMLVLTVLMSLLAVVSWTERGRAVRQEREARRQTATAYARELAQRADAARTTDPQLALHLALRGVLKSRTPEGETMLRKALAAARTREGSPVPGPPSGKLTALGLGANYGVATSPDGRLTVWRLRDRRQILRDAPLEGTAVFSLDERLLAVRTSQGTLSVWDLVAEQRVASQKGVRTVDPAGPDGIAYVHELGGGLGNVDSVSTSETDYAPNLEDPLPTAGLLAVLPEDPTNTFLGMSSYVTTVDRNHVDTWQVVVTGAPRRGRPTHRYTQPGGIDHAWADPVGQRVVTTNERGSTVVSANGTLVSRVPLTSLASVAFSSDGELMIALPESGAPAVARTDTGEILATLPGGTGRTAAFTQDGRAVVVAGADGALRRHECVPCLPYKDLLDLAKKSLTRPMSWEERRIHLHEEPSQGCPLLTGDLRRTCTDIDPHSGPPGTVVEVGFVNFPAGTQRLRFTDARDREWDLGQVNVPGPHATVRVTVPDGAPPGAGRFSTESLPSVWHEEYADFEVTCLWC
;
A
#
# COMPACT_ATOMS: atom_id res chain seq x y z
N MET A 1 -37.61 -19.47 -54.39
CA MET A 1 -38.53 -19.88 -53.30
C MET A 1 -39.27 -18.64 -52.80
N ARG A 2 -40.44 -18.32 -53.39
CA ARG A 2 -41.25 -17.13 -53.04
C ARG A 2 -42.08 -17.44 -51.80
N LEU A 3 -41.69 -16.89 -50.63
CA LEU A 3 -42.50 -16.98 -49.43
C LEU A 3 -43.72 -16.05 -49.58
N HIS A 4 -44.90 -16.66 -49.74
CA HIS A 4 -46.19 -16.01 -49.51
C HIS A 4 -46.29 -15.59 -48.05
N LEU A 5 -46.06 -14.31 -47.77
CA LEU A 5 -46.43 -13.67 -46.51
C LEU A 5 -47.96 -13.65 -46.41
N ARG A 6 -48.54 -14.68 -45.76
CA ARG A 6 -49.89 -14.61 -45.20
C ARG A 6 -49.95 -13.40 -44.27
N ARG A 7 -50.80 -12.42 -44.59
CA ARG A 7 -51.18 -11.32 -43.69
C ARG A 7 -51.72 -11.94 -42.38
N ARG A 8 -50.89 -11.98 -41.34
CA ARG A 8 -51.34 -12.28 -39.97
C ARG A 8 -52.20 -11.10 -39.51
N LYS A 9 -53.52 -11.29 -39.44
CA LYS A 9 -54.43 -10.37 -38.75
C LYS A 9 -53.94 -10.23 -37.29
N LEU A 10 -53.46 -9.05 -36.93
CA LEU A 10 -53.15 -8.68 -35.54
C LEU A 10 -54.47 -8.38 -34.81
N THR A 11 -55.22 -9.43 -34.45
CA THR A 11 -56.44 -9.37 -33.65
C THR A 11 -56.09 -9.18 -32.17
N GLY A 12 -55.86 -7.93 -31.76
CA GLY A 12 -55.57 -7.55 -30.37
C GLY A 12 -56.77 -7.00 -29.60
N LEU A 13 -57.85 -6.59 -30.28
CA LEU A 13 -59.16 -6.44 -29.66
C LEU A 13 -59.98 -7.64 -30.14
N SER A 14 -60.39 -8.53 -29.23
CA SER A 14 -61.41 -9.52 -29.58
C SER A 14 -62.63 -8.76 -30.09
N PRO A 15 -63.16 -9.09 -31.29
CA PRO A 15 -64.40 -8.48 -31.75
C PRO A 15 -65.45 -8.80 -30.71
N VAL A 16 -66.01 -7.76 -30.09
CA VAL A 16 -67.28 -7.92 -29.40
C VAL A 16 -68.28 -8.37 -30.47
N PRO A 17 -69.29 -9.22 -30.18
CA PRO A 17 -70.23 -9.70 -31.20
C PRO A 17 -71.15 -8.55 -31.64
N GLY A 18 -70.59 -7.59 -32.37
CA GLY A 18 -71.28 -6.52 -33.03
C GLY A 18 -71.75 -7.03 -34.37
N ARG A 19 -73.04 -6.86 -34.66
CA ARG A 19 -73.58 -7.19 -35.97
C ARG A 19 -73.05 -6.16 -36.99
N ASP A 20 -72.95 -6.54 -38.26
CA ASP A 20 -72.44 -5.65 -39.30
C ASP A 20 -73.37 -4.45 -39.55
N VAL A 21 -74.68 -4.64 -39.35
CA VAL A 21 -75.72 -3.64 -39.61
C VAL A 21 -76.73 -3.59 -38.46
N PHE A 22 -77.01 -2.40 -37.94
CA PHE A 22 -78.19 -2.12 -37.13
C PHE A 22 -79.29 -1.55 -38.02
N ILE A 23 -80.50 -2.10 -37.99
CA ILE A 23 -81.63 -1.65 -38.82
C ILE A 23 -82.65 -0.95 -37.94
N SER A 24 -82.86 0.34 -38.18
CA SER A 24 -83.89 1.17 -37.56
C SER A 24 -85.02 1.39 -38.55
N TYR A 25 -86.25 1.03 -38.18
CA TYR A 25 -87.44 1.09 -39.04
C TYR A 25 -88.74 1.20 -38.23
N ALA A 26 -89.79 1.76 -38.83
CA ALA A 26 -91.13 1.78 -38.23
C ALA A 26 -91.86 0.45 -38.45
N ARG A 27 -92.76 0.08 -37.53
CA ARG A 27 -93.49 -1.19 -37.57
C ARG A 27 -94.28 -1.38 -38.87
N GLU A 28 -94.78 -0.29 -39.45
CA GLU A 28 -95.50 -0.23 -40.71
C GLU A 28 -94.63 -0.68 -41.91
N ASP A 29 -93.30 -0.63 -41.77
CA ASP A 29 -92.34 -1.07 -42.78
C ASP A 29 -91.79 -2.50 -42.53
N SER A 30 -92.29 -3.22 -41.51
CA SER A 30 -91.84 -4.60 -41.19
C SER A 30 -91.90 -5.56 -42.37
N PRO A 31 -92.96 -5.58 -43.21
CA PRO A 31 -93.01 -6.47 -44.38
C PRO A 31 -91.83 -6.25 -45.33
N PHE A 32 -91.37 -5.01 -45.49
CA PHE A 32 -90.19 -4.73 -46.30
C PHE A 32 -88.89 -5.20 -45.62
N VAL A 33 -88.76 -4.99 -44.32
CA VAL A 33 -87.56 -5.35 -43.57
C VAL A 33 -87.41 -6.87 -43.44
N GLU A 34 -88.49 -7.58 -43.13
CA GLU A 34 -88.50 -9.03 -42.90
C GLU A 34 -88.46 -9.82 -44.22
N ASP A 35 -89.26 -9.46 -45.21
CA ASP A 35 -89.41 -10.27 -46.44
C ASP A 35 -88.36 -9.91 -47.51
N THR A 36 -87.79 -8.70 -47.46
CA THR A 36 -86.91 -8.20 -48.54
C THR A 36 -85.51 -7.83 -48.06
N LEU A 37 -85.38 -6.94 -47.07
CA LEU A 37 -84.06 -6.40 -46.67
C LEU A 37 -83.23 -7.41 -45.88
N SER A 38 -83.85 -8.07 -44.90
CA SER A 38 -83.20 -9.05 -44.02
C SER A 38 -82.71 -10.30 -44.76
N PRO A 39 -83.51 -10.94 -45.64
CA PRO A 39 -83.05 -12.09 -46.43
C PRO A 39 -81.88 -11.70 -47.35
N TRP A 40 -81.94 -10.51 -47.96
CA TRP A 40 -80.85 -10.02 -48.79
C TRP A 40 -79.56 -9.77 -48.00
N LEU A 41 -79.62 -9.14 -46.81
CA LEU A 41 -78.44 -8.95 -45.96
C LEU A 41 -77.82 -10.30 -45.55
N ARG A 42 -78.66 -11.29 -45.26
CA ARG A 42 -78.23 -12.66 -44.94
C ARG A 42 -77.54 -13.34 -46.11
N GLU A 43 -78.08 -13.22 -47.33
CA GLU A 43 -77.46 -13.72 -48.57
C GLU A 43 -76.08 -13.08 -48.82
N GLN A 44 -75.91 -11.81 -48.47
CA GLN A 44 -74.62 -11.11 -48.56
C GLN A 44 -73.64 -11.48 -47.43
N GLY A 45 -74.02 -12.36 -46.51
CA GLY A 45 -73.20 -12.75 -45.36
C GLY A 45 -73.02 -11.64 -44.32
N SER A 46 -73.84 -10.59 -44.36
CA SER A 46 -73.82 -9.51 -43.36
C SER A 46 -74.71 -9.88 -42.18
N SER A 47 -74.14 -9.88 -40.98
CA SER A 47 -74.91 -10.01 -39.75
C SER A 47 -75.69 -8.72 -39.49
N TYR A 48 -76.97 -8.81 -39.13
CA TYR A 48 -77.81 -7.63 -38.95
C TYR A 48 -78.67 -7.72 -37.69
N TRP A 49 -78.99 -6.57 -37.12
CA TRP A 49 -79.83 -6.40 -35.94
C TRP A 49 -81.16 -5.76 -36.34
N VAL A 50 -82.25 -6.48 -36.15
CA VAL A 50 -83.63 -6.14 -36.52
C VAL A 50 -84.52 -6.59 -35.38
N ASP A 51 -85.46 -5.72 -35.02
CA ASP A 51 -86.58 -5.90 -34.08
C ASP A 51 -86.25 -6.38 -32.65
N LEU A 52 -86.88 -5.73 -31.67
CA LEU A 52 -86.75 -5.93 -30.23
C LEU A 52 -88.04 -6.39 -29.56
N HIS A 53 -89.13 -6.56 -30.31
CA HIS A 53 -90.45 -6.86 -29.73
C HIS A 53 -90.56 -8.30 -29.15
N GLU A 54 -89.48 -9.09 -29.17
CA GLU A 54 -89.40 -10.43 -28.54
C GLU A 54 -88.27 -10.58 -27.51
N LEU A 55 -87.90 -9.52 -26.79
CA LEU A 55 -86.99 -9.69 -25.65
C LEU A 55 -87.75 -10.31 -24.45
N PRO A 56 -87.20 -11.35 -23.79
CA PRO A 56 -87.78 -11.88 -22.56
C PRO A 56 -87.85 -10.79 -21.48
N GLY A 57 -88.97 -10.72 -20.76
CA GLY A 57 -89.21 -9.70 -19.73
C GLY A 57 -88.13 -9.69 -18.64
N GLY A 58 -87.66 -8.50 -18.26
CA GLY A 58 -86.66 -8.29 -17.20
C GLY A 58 -85.31 -7.71 -17.63
N VAL A 59 -85.14 -7.31 -18.90
CA VAL A 59 -83.90 -6.70 -19.40
C VAL A 59 -84.03 -5.18 -19.51
N ASP A 60 -83.01 -4.44 -19.10
CA ASP A 60 -82.89 -2.98 -19.29
C ASP A 60 -82.83 -2.66 -20.79
N PHE A 61 -84.01 -2.32 -21.32
CA PHE A 61 -84.29 -2.19 -22.75
C PHE A 61 -83.45 -1.08 -23.40
N PRO A 62 -83.41 0.18 -22.89
CA PRO A 62 -82.57 1.25 -23.47
C PRO A 62 -81.07 0.91 -23.58
N THR A 63 -80.51 0.21 -22.60
CA THR A 63 -79.07 -0.11 -22.56
C THR A 63 -78.67 -1.13 -23.63
N ARG A 64 -79.52 -2.12 -23.90
CA ARG A 64 -79.26 -3.12 -24.95
C ARG A 64 -79.32 -2.53 -26.35
N ILE A 65 -80.27 -1.64 -26.61
CA ILE A 65 -80.42 -0.96 -27.90
C ILE A 65 -79.21 -0.09 -28.18
N THR A 66 -78.85 0.74 -27.19
CA THR A 66 -77.67 1.58 -27.29
C THR A 66 -76.40 0.75 -27.53
N THR A 67 -76.27 -0.40 -26.85
CA THR A 67 -75.17 -1.35 -27.07
C THR A 67 -75.19 -1.96 -28.47
N GLY A 68 -76.38 -2.28 -29.01
CA GLY A 68 -76.57 -2.77 -30.37
C GLY A 68 -76.18 -1.75 -31.42
N ILE A 69 -76.57 -0.48 -31.25
CA ILE A 69 -76.19 0.62 -32.15
C ILE A 69 -74.68 0.85 -32.10
N VAL A 70 -74.13 1.04 -30.89
CA VAL A 70 -72.69 1.31 -30.67
C VAL A 70 -71.82 0.14 -31.14
N GLY A 71 -72.28 -1.09 -30.95
CA GLY A 71 -71.58 -2.30 -31.37
C GLY A 71 -71.62 -2.57 -32.87
N SER A 72 -72.54 -1.94 -33.63
CA SER A 72 -72.72 -2.24 -35.06
C SER A 72 -71.82 -1.42 -35.97
N LYS A 73 -71.36 -1.96 -37.10
CA LYS A 73 -70.45 -1.24 -38.01
C LYS A 73 -71.19 -0.15 -38.80
N THR A 74 -72.43 -0.43 -39.18
CA THR A 74 -73.30 0.45 -39.97
C THR A 74 -74.65 0.61 -39.29
N PHE A 75 -75.23 1.81 -39.37
CA PHE A 75 -76.60 2.08 -38.95
C PHE A 75 -77.44 2.34 -40.21
N LEU A 76 -78.36 1.43 -40.51
CA LEU A 76 -79.25 1.48 -41.66
C LEU A 76 -80.61 2.00 -41.19
N PHE A 77 -81.03 3.14 -41.73
CA PHE A 77 -82.30 3.77 -41.38
C PHE A 77 -83.29 3.58 -42.53
N VAL A 78 -84.38 2.86 -42.31
CA VAL A 78 -85.45 2.71 -43.30
C VAL A 78 -86.29 3.98 -43.27
N LEU A 79 -86.16 4.80 -44.31
CA LEU A 79 -86.80 6.10 -44.40
C LEU A 79 -88.21 5.97 -44.99
N SER A 80 -89.19 6.36 -44.18
CA SER A 80 -90.62 6.46 -44.47
C SER A 80 -91.27 7.54 -43.59
N PRO A 81 -92.45 8.07 -43.93
CA PRO A 81 -93.18 8.98 -43.04
C PRO A 81 -93.36 8.43 -41.62
N ASP A 82 -93.63 7.13 -41.48
CA ASP A 82 -93.84 6.48 -40.18
C ASP A 82 -92.53 6.36 -39.36
N SER A 83 -91.40 6.08 -40.02
CA SER A 83 -90.08 6.07 -39.36
C SER A 83 -89.66 7.45 -38.86
N LEU A 84 -90.09 8.52 -39.55
CA LEU A 84 -89.81 9.89 -39.14
C LEU A 84 -90.68 10.31 -37.94
N ALA A 85 -91.94 9.85 -37.90
CA ALA A 85 -92.86 10.11 -36.79
C ALA A 85 -92.59 9.24 -35.53
N SER A 86 -91.80 8.16 -35.65
CA SER A 86 -91.51 7.23 -34.55
C SER A 86 -90.46 7.78 -33.57
N GLU A 87 -90.86 8.02 -32.31
CA GLU A 87 -89.94 8.43 -31.23
C GLU A 87 -88.75 7.48 -31.09
N HIS A 88 -89.01 6.17 -31.19
CA HIS A 88 -87.98 5.14 -31.10
C HIS A 88 -86.92 5.29 -32.19
N CYS A 89 -87.34 5.41 -33.46
CA CYS A 89 -86.42 5.58 -34.58
C CYS A 89 -85.58 6.86 -34.44
N GLN A 90 -86.17 7.93 -33.88
CA GLN A 90 -85.46 9.20 -33.64
C GLN A 90 -84.42 9.08 -32.51
N GLU A 91 -84.73 8.36 -31.43
CA GLU A 91 -83.76 8.09 -30.35
C GLU A 91 -82.57 7.27 -30.87
N GLU A 92 -82.84 6.20 -31.63
CA GLU A 92 -81.81 5.37 -32.24
C GLU A 92 -80.93 6.15 -33.22
N LEU A 93 -81.54 6.98 -34.07
CA LEU A 93 -80.84 7.87 -34.99
C LEU A 93 -79.96 8.87 -34.22
N THR A 94 -80.46 9.44 -33.13
CA THR A 94 -79.69 10.37 -32.27
C THR A 94 -78.46 9.69 -31.68
N ILE A 95 -78.60 8.45 -31.20
CA ILE A 95 -77.47 7.65 -30.70
C ILE A 95 -76.45 7.39 -31.81
N ALA A 96 -76.91 6.98 -33.00
CA ALA A 96 -76.04 6.70 -34.13
C ALA A 96 -75.28 7.93 -34.62
N VAL A 97 -75.92 9.11 -34.64
CA VAL A 97 -75.29 10.39 -34.97
C VAL A 97 -74.26 10.78 -33.91
N ARG A 98 -74.62 10.73 -32.62
CA ARG A 98 -73.72 11.08 -31.50
C ARG A 98 -72.45 10.24 -31.50
N ASP A 99 -72.58 8.95 -31.77
CA ASP A 99 -71.46 8.00 -31.74
C ASP A 99 -70.76 7.86 -33.10
N HIS A 100 -70.99 8.84 -34.00
CA HIS A 100 -70.37 8.98 -35.33
C HIS A 100 -70.44 7.69 -36.17
N LYS A 101 -71.61 7.03 -36.17
CA LYS A 101 -71.82 5.81 -36.94
C LYS A 101 -72.01 6.10 -38.42
N ARG A 102 -71.67 5.10 -39.25
CA ARG A 102 -71.96 5.14 -40.68
C ARG A 102 -73.46 5.01 -40.90
N LEU A 103 -74.11 6.14 -41.20
CA LEU A 103 -75.54 6.21 -41.50
C LEU A 103 -75.79 5.84 -42.97
N VAL A 104 -76.77 4.96 -43.21
CA VAL A 104 -77.22 4.55 -44.56
C VAL A 104 -78.74 4.63 -44.62
N PRO A 105 -79.31 5.75 -45.12
CA PRO A 105 -80.75 5.87 -45.32
C PRO A 105 -81.22 5.06 -46.54
N VAL A 106 -82.23 4.22 -46.34
CA VAL A 106 -82.91 3.43 -47.38
C VAL A 106 -84.35 3.91 -47.51
N VAL A 107 -84.68 4.60 -48.60
CA VAL A 107 -86.01 5.17 -48.85
C VAL A 107 -86.98 4.06 -49.24
N ARG A 108 -87.91 3.74 -48.34
CA ARG A 108 -89.01 2.81 -48.61
C ARG A 108 -90.23 3.53 -49.14
N ARG A 109 -90.60 4.65 -48.49
CA ARG A 109 -91.68 5.56 -48.90
C ARG A 109 -91.15 6.98 -48.82
N GLU A 110 -91.53 7.81 -49.78
CA GLU A 110 -91.04 9.18 -49.84
C GLU A 110 -91.57 9.98 -48.64
N PRO A 111 -90.69 10.57 -47.83
CA PRO A 111 -91.11 11.50 -46.79
C PRO A 111 -91.60 12.80 -47.42
N GLY A 112 -92.55 13.48 -46.78
CA GLY A 112 -92.87 14.86 -47.13
C GLY A 112 -91.71 15.82 -46.86
N ASP A 113 -91.74 17.01 -47.46
CA ASP A 113 -90.60 17.96 -47.45
C ASP A 113 -90.26 18.54 -46.05
N ASP A 114 -91.18 18.45 -45.07
CA ASP A 114 -91.08 19.24 -43.83
C ASP A 114 -90.41 18.58 -42.61
N ASP A 115 -90.18 17.25 -42.57
CA ASP A 115 -89.78 16.57 -41.30
C ASP A 115 -88.49 15.70 -41.32
N ILE A 116 -87.65 15.76 -42.36
CA ILE A 116 -86.42 14.93 -42.41
C ILE A 116 -85.28 15.53 -41.55
N PRO A 117 -84.64 14.81 -40.62
CA PRO A 117 -83.49 15.29 -39.86
C PRO A 117 -82.27 15.67 -40.72
N LEU A 118 -81.52 16.72 -40.31
CA LEU A 118 -80.35 17.22 -41.05
C LEU A 118 -79.27 16.13 -41.25
N SER A 119 -79.12 15.23 -40.28
CA SER A 119 -78.22 14.07 -40.33
C SER A 119 -78.55 13.10 -41.47
N LEU A 120 -79.82 13.02 -41.89
CA LEU A 120 -80.25 12.21 -43.03
C LEU A 120 -80.31 13.03 -44.34
N ARG A 121 -80.68 14.32 -44.28
CA ARG A 121 -80.74 15.21 -45.47
C ARG A 121 -79.38 15.40 -46.16
N THR A 122 -78.30 15.38 -45.39
CA THR A 122 -76.93 15.65 -45.87
C THR A 122 -76.22 14.41 -46.43
N ILE A 123 -76.88 13.25 -46.44
CA ILE A 123 -76.31 11.96 -46.86
C ILE A 123 -77.03 11.47 -48.11
N GLN A 124 -76.30 10.79 -49.00
CA GLN A 124 -76.89 10.17 -50.19
C GLN A 124 -77.85 9.03 -49.82
N TRP A 125 -79.07 9.08 -50.38
CA TRP A 125 -80.11 8.08 -50.12
C TRP A 125 -80.06 6.88 -51.07
N VAL A 126 -80.36 5.70 -50.54
CA VAL A 126 -80.57 4.47 -51.30
C VAL A 126 -82.08 4.32 -51.56
N TRP A 127 -82.50 4.39 -52.81
CA TRP A 127 -83.92 4.37 -53.16
C TRP A 127 -84.42 2.94 -53.37
N TRP A 128 -85.36 2.46 -52.54
CA TRP A 128 -85.92 1.10 -52.60
C TRP A 128 -87.44 1.08 -52.36
N ARG A 129 -88.19 1.70 -53.28
CA ARG A 129 -89.65 1.86 -53.18
C ARG A 129 -90.44 0.62 -53.62
N GLY A 130 -89.87 -0.23 -54.45
CA GLY A 130 -90.53 -1.45 -54.95
C GLY A 130 -89.60 -2.33 -55.79
N PRO A 131 -90.14 -3.36 -56.45
CA PRO A 131 -89.35 -4.33 -57.22
C PRO A 131 -88.51 -3.71 -58.35
N SER A 132 -89.00 -2.64 -58.99
CA SER A 132 -88.31 -1.93 -60.08
C SER A 132 -86.99 -1.29 -59.66
N ASP A 133 -86.91 -0.79 -58.42
CA ASP A 133 -85.73 -0.12 -57.88
C ASP A 133 -84.73 -1.09 -57.22
N GLY A 134 -85.18 -2.32 -56.91
CA GLY A 134 -84.47 -3.26 -56.04
C GLY A 134 -83.06 -3.65 -56.50
N ALA A 135 -82.83 -3.85 -57.80
CA ALA A 135 -81.51 -4.22 -58.32
C ALA A 135 -80.47 -3.09 -58.14
N ARG A 136 -80.90 -1.83 -58.27
CA ARG A 136 -80.04 -0.66 -58.06
C ARG A 136 -79.78 -0.44 -56.57
N ALA A 137 -80.83 -0.53 -55.75
CA ALA A 137 -80.75 -0.39 -54.30
C ALA A 137 -79.77 -1.40 -53.68
N LYS A 138 -79.86 -2.68 -54.07
CA LYS A 138 -78.95 -3.74 -53.62
C LYS A 138 -77.48 -3.42 -53.93
N ARG A 139 -77.16 -2.88 -55.11
CA ARG A 139 -75.78 -2.48 -55.45
C ARG A 139 -75.29 -1.30 -54.62
N GLN A 140 -76.11 -0.27 -54.44
CA GLN A 140 -75.76 0.92 -53.65
C GLN A 140 -75.56 0.56 -52.18
N LEU A 141 -76.44 -0.28 -51.63
CA LEU A 141 -76.35 -0.74 -50.24
C LEU A 141 -75.14 -1.65 -50.04
N ALA A 142 -74.84 -2.57 -50.97
CA ALA A 142 -73.63 -3.38 -50.91
C ALA A 142 -72.35 -2.52 -50.90
N ALA A 143 -72.29 -1.47 -51.73
CA ALA A 143 -71.17 -0.54 -51.75
C ALA A 143 -71.03 0.25 -50.43
N ALA A 144 -72.14 0.68 -49.84
CA ALA A 144 -72.15 1.37 -48.55
C ALA A 144 -71.69 0.44 -47.39
N LEU A 145 -72.03 -0.84 -47.47
CA LEU A 145 -71.62 -1.85 -46.49
C LEU A 145 -70.16 -2.31 -46.68
N ALA A 146 -69.63 -2.29 -47.89
CA ALA A 146 -68.26 -2.73 -48.20
C ALA A 146 -67.17 -1.67 -47.93
N GLY A 147 -67.53 -0.41 -47.63
CA GLY A 147 -66.56 0.64 -47.22
C GLY A 147 -65.71 0.21 -46.01
N ASP A 148 -64.59 0.88 -45.73
CA ASP A 148 -63.56 0.44 -44.76
C ASP A 148 -64.09 -0.32 -43.51
N VAL A 149 -64.18 -1.65 -43.64
CA VAL A 149 -64.85 -2.52 -42.66
C VAL A 149 -63.99 -2.64 -41.41
N GLU A 150 -62.67 -2.65 -41.58
CA GLU A 150 -61.71 -2.77 -40.49
C GLU A 150 -61.67 -1.51 -39.62
N TRP A 151 -61.79 -0.32 -40.23
CA TRP A 151 -61.97 0.93 -39.49
C TRP A 151 -63.20 0.90 -38.60
N ARG A 152 -64.36 0.55 -39.19
CA ARG A 152 -65.65 0.57 -38.50
C ARG A 152 -65.78 -0.52 -37.43
N GLU A 153 -65.17 -1.69 -37.66
CA GLU A 153 -65.09 -2.77 -36.66
C GLU A 153 -64.26 -2.34 -35.45
N ARG A 154 -63.12 -1.67 -35.66
CA ARG A 154 -62.28 -1.15 -34.58
C ARG A 154 -62.96 -0.01 -33.82
N GLN A 155 -63.62 0.91 -34.52
CA GLN A 155 -64.40 1.98 -33.91
C GLN A 155 -65.50 1.40 -33.01
N ALA A 156 -66.29 0.44 -33.48
CA ALA A 156 -67.33 -0.20 -32.68
C ALA A 156 -66.76 -0.87 -31.41
N GLY A 157 -65.62 -1.57 -31.53
CA GLY A 157 -64.95 -2.19 -30.37
C GLY A 157 -64.42 -1.17 -29.35
N ILE A 158 -63.89 -0.03 -29.81
CA ILE A 158 -63.38 1.04 -28.93
C ILE A 158 -64.54 1.82 -28.29
N ALA A 159 -65.59 2.13 -29.05
CA ALA A 159 -66.78 2.81 -28.58
C ALA A 159 -67.45 2.02 -27.44
N LEU A 160 -67.58 0.71 -27.58
CA LEU A 160 -68.20 -0.12 -26.55
C LEU A 160 -67.38 -0.14 -25.25
N ARG A 161 -66.05 -0.32 -25.34
CA ARG A 161 -65.17 -0.27 -24.17
C ARG A 161 -65.11 1.11 -23.52
N THR A 162 -65.20 2.16 -24.34
CA THR A 162 -65.31 3.55 -23.85
C THR A 162 -66.57 3.72 -23.01
N ARG A 163 -67.71 3.20 -23.49
CA ARG A 163 -68.96 3.22 -22.73
C ARG A 163 -68.90 2.38 -21.46
N GLU A 164 -68.33 1.19 -21.52
CA GLU A 164 -68.13 0.33 -20.34
C GLU A 164 -67.26 1.01 -19.29
N TRP A 165 -66.19 1.70 -19.71
CA TRP A 165 -65.35 2.50 -18.82
C TRP A 165 -66.12 3.67 -18.20
N ILE A 166 -66.95 4.37 -18.98
CA ILE A 166 -67.78 5.49 -18.49
C ILE A 166 -68.84 5.00 -17.49
N SER A 167 -69.54 3.90 -17.79
CA SER A 167 -70.60 3.34 -16.93
C SER A 167 -70.07 2.88 -15.58
N HIS A 168 -68.82 2.41 -15.52
CA HIS A 168 -68.13 2.06 -14.28
C HIS A 168 -67.40 3.24 -13.63
N GLY A 169 -67.91 4.46 -13.77
CA GLY A 169 -67.39 5.65 -13.09
C GLY A 169 -65.98 6.03 -13.52
N ARG A 170 -65.58 5.74 -14.77
CA ARG A 170 -64.24 5.99 -15.32
C ARG A 170 -63.10 5.30 -14.56
N ASN A 171 -63.35 4.12 -13.98
CA ASN A 171 -62.38 3.36 -13.20
C ASN A 171 -61.16 2.90 -14.04
N ARG A 172 -59.97 2.96 -13.43
CA ARG A 172 -58.67 2.63 -14.04
C ARG A 172 -58.52 1.16 -14.44
N THR A 173 -59.33 0.27 -13.88
CA THR A 173 -59.28 -1.17 -14.20
C THR A 173 -59.72 -1.47 -15.63
N TYR A 174 -60.65 -0.67 -16.17
CA TYR A 174 -61.21 -0.80 -17.52
C TYR A 174 -60.37 -0.12 -18.62
N LEU A 175 -59.30 0.60 -18.25
CA LEU A 175 -58.40 1.23 -19.22
C LEU A 175 -57.61 0.17 -20.02
N LEU A 176 -57.36 0.48 -21.30
CA LEU A 176 -56.64 -0.41 -22.22
C LEU A 176 -55.19 -0.65 -21.75
N ARG A 177 -54.67 -1.87 -22.00
CA ARG A 177 -53.31 -2.27 -21.60
C ARG A 177 -52.62 -3.08 -22.69
N GLY A 178 -51.28 -3.01 -22.72
CA GLY A 178 -50.45 -3.81 -23.61
C GLY A 178 -50.82 -3.62 -25.09
N ALA A 179 -51.02 -4.74 -25.79
CA ALA A 179 -51.31 -4.74 -27.23
C ALA A 179 -52.62 -4.00 -27.60
N THR A 180 -53.64 -4.03 -26.73
CA THR A 180 -54.92 -3.33 -26.97
C THR A 180 -54.76 -1.81 -27.00
N LEU A 181 -53.97 -1.25 -26.08
CA LEU A 181 -53.66 0.17 -26.06
C LEU A 181 -52.88 0.59 -27.30
N ALA A 182 -51.86 -0.18 -27.68
CA ALA A 182 -51.06 0.11 -28.87
C ALA A 182 -51.88 0.00 -30.17
N ALA A 183 -52.91 -0.83 -30.22
CA ALA A 183 -53.84 -0.91 -31.34
C ALA A 183 -54.80 0.30 -31.38
N ALA A 184 -55.32 0.72 -30.22
CA ALA A 184 -56.19 1.89 -30.12
C ALA A 184 -55.45 3.21 -30.39
N GLU A 185 -54.20 3.36 -29.95
CA GLU A 185 -53.35 4.53 -30.26
C GLU A 185 -53.10 4.65 -31.78
N ARG A 186 -52.89 3.53 -32.47
CA ARG A 186 -52.77 3.51 -33.94
C ARG A 186 -54.08 3.87 -34.63
N TRP A 187 -55.20 3.28 -34.18
CA TRP A 187 -56.53 3.63 -34.70
C TRP A 187 -56.84 5.12 -34.52
N LEU A 188 -56.50 5.71 -33.36
CA LEU A 188 -56.69 7.14 -33.11
C LEU A 188 -55.83 8.00 -34.06
N ALA A 189 -54.59 7.60 -34.31
CA ALA A 189 -53.69 8.30 -35.23
C ALA A 189 -54.17 8.23 -36.70
N ASP A 190 -54.74 7.11 -37.12
CA ASP A 190 -55.26 6.89 -38.49
C ASP A 190 -56.61 7.60 -38.75
N GLY A 191 -57.23 8.17 -37.71
CA GLY A 191 -58.62 8.66 -37.71
C GLY A 191 -58.84 10.14 -37.95
N THR A 192 -57.79 10.97 -37.92
CA THR A 192 -57.93 12.44 -37.93
C THR A 192 -58.57 12.98 -39.22
N ASP A 193 -58.32 12.33 -40.36
CA ASP A 193 -58.77 12.79 -41.68
C ASP A 193 -59.96 11.98 -42.26
N ARG A 194 -60.57 11.11 -41.45
CA ARG A 194 -61.69 10.27 -41.89
C ARG A 194 -63.03 10.99 -41.71
N LEU A 195 -64.05 10.58 -42.48
CA LEU A 195 -65.44 11.05 -42.35
C LEU A 195 -66.04 10.63 -41.00
N GLU A 196 -65.78 9.39 -40.57
CA GLU A 196 -66.22 8.82 -39.29
C GLU A 196 -65.14 9.05 -38.23
N ARG A 197 -65.02 10.30 -37.75
CA ARG A 197 -63.95 10.72 -36.82
C ARG A 197 -64.11 10.09 -35.43
N PRO A 198 -63.01 9.79 -34.71
CA PRO A 198 -63.07 9.42 -33.30
C PRO A 198 -63.83 10.45 -32.46
N THR A 199 -64.69 9.98 -31.56
CA THR A 199 -65.47 10.84 -30.66
C THR A 199 -64.59 11.39 -29.53
N PRO A 200 -64.93 12.55 -28.92
CA PRO A 200 -64.18 13.10 -27.79
C PRO A 200 -64.03 12.14 -26.60
N GLN A 201 -65.03 11.29 -26.37
CA GLN A 201 -65.03 10.30 -25.29
C GLN A 201 -64.03 9.17 -25.55
N GLU A 202 -63.92 8.69 -26.79
CA GLU A 202 -62.94 7.67 -27.19
C GLU A 202 -61.50 8.23 -27.10
N ILE A 203 -61.30 9.48 -27.49
CA ILE A 203 -60.01 10.18 -27.36
C ILE A 203 -59.60 10.27 -25.89
N GLU A 204 -60.53 10.66 -24.99
CA GLU A 204 -60.27 10.71 -23.55
C GLU A 204 -59.87 9.33 -23.00
N PHE A 205 -60.61 8.28 -23.37
CA PHE A 205 -60.36 6.92 -22.92
C PHE A 205 -58.96 6.41 -23.31
N ILE A 206 -58.56 6.62 -24.56
CA ILE A 206 -57.23 6.23 -25.05
C ILE A 206 -56.13 7.05 -24.36
N THR A 207 -56.33 8.36 -24.21
CA THR A 207 -55.35 9.25 -23.58
C THR A 207 -55.14 8.93 -22.10
N ARG A 208 -56.21 8.63 -21.34
CA ARG A 208 -56.10 8.19 -19.94
C ARG A 208 -55.47 6.81 -19.81
N SER A 209 -55.67 5.92 -20.78
CA SER A 209 -55.00 4.62 -20.82
C SER A 209 -53.47 4.78 -20.96
N ARG A 210 -53.01 5.75 -21.75
CA ARG A 210 -51.58 6.09 -21.94
C ARG A 210 -50.89 6.60 -20.66
N SER A 211 -51.53 7.50 -19.90
CA SER A 211 -50.92 8.14 -18.72
C SER A 211 -50.66 7.19 -17.54
N THR A 212 -51.42 6.09 -17.45
CA THR A 212 -51.23 5.07 -16.40
C THR A 212 -49.98 4.21 -16.64
N ARG A 213 -49.53 4.05 -17.89
CA ARG A 213 -48.30 3.30 -18.26
C ARG A 213 -47.02 4.03 -17.81
N THR A 214 -46.95 5.34 -18.05
CA THR A 214 -45.74 6.14 -17.77
C THR A 214 -45.48 6.34 -16.28
N ARG A 215 -46.53 6.43 -15.46
CA ARG A 215 -46.40 6.57 -14.00
C ARG A 215 -45.77 5.35 -13.34
N ARG A 216 -46.13 4.14 -13.78
CA ARG A 216 -45.57 2.88 -13.22
C ARG A 216 -44.07 2.74 -13.51
N LEU A 217 -43.66 3.05 -14.74
CA LEU A 217 -42.25 3.02 -15.13
C LEU A 217 -41.42 4.03 -14.32
N ARG A 218 -41.91 5.26 -14.14
CA ARG A 218 -41.21 6.29 -13.35
C ARG A 218 -41.03 5.88 -11.88
N VAL A 219 -42.04 5.30 -11.26
CA VAL A 219 -41.95 4.81 -9.87
C VAL A 219 -40.95 3.66 -9.75
N ALA A 220 -40.98 2.68 -10.67
CA ALA A 220 -40.03 1.56 -10.65
C ALA A 220 -38.58 2.03 -10.81
N VAL A 221 -38.31 2.96 -11.73
CA VAL A 221 -36.97 3.54 -11.92
C VAL A 221 -36.52 4.32 -10.68
N ALA A 222 -37.40 5.11 -10.06
CA ALA A 222 -37.07 5.84 -8.84
C ALA A 222 -36.69 4.91 -7.68
N VAL A 223 -37.44 3.82 -7.47
CA VAL A 223 -37.12 2.81 -6.44
C VAL A 223 -35.76 2.16 -6.72
N MET A 224 -35.49 1.81 -7.99
CA MET A 224 -34.21 1.20 -8.37
C MET A 224 -33.03 2.14 -8.13
N LEU A 225 -33.17 3.44 -8.44
CA LEU A 225 -32.15 4.45 -8.15
C LEU A 225 -31.87 4.57 -6.64
N VAL A 226 -32.91 4.62 -5.81
CA VAL A 226 -32.75 4.66 -4.34
C VAL A 226 -32.01 3.42 -3.83
N LEU A 227 -32.36 2.22 -4.32
CA LEU A 227 -31.66 0.98 -3.94
C LEU A 227 -30.19 1.00 -4.36
N THR A 228 -29.86 1.50 -5.55
CA THR A 228 -28.46 1.60 -5.99
C THR A 228 -27.64 2.58 -5.14
N VAL A 229 -28.22 3.71 -4.74
CA VAL A 229 -27.55 4.66 -3.84
C VAL A 229 -27.32 4.03 -2.47
N LEU A 230 -28.32 3.32 -1.92
CA LEU A 230 -28.20 2.63 -0.64
C LEU A 230 -27.11 1.55 -0.66
N MET A 231 -27.07 0.73 -1.71
CA MET A 231 -26.04 -0.30 -1.91
C MET A 231 -24.64 0.31 -2.06
N SER A 232 -24.53 1.42 -2.79
CA SER A 232 -23.25 2.14 -2.95
C SER A 232 -22.76 2.69 -1.62
N LEU A 233 -23.66 3.23 -0.79
CA LEU A 233 -23.33 3.76 0.53
C LEU A 233 -22.86 2.65 1.49
N LEU A 234 -23.55 1.50 1.50
CA LEU A 234 -23.13 0.32 2.25
C LEU A 234 -21.76 -0.21 1.79
N ALA A 235 -21.50 -0.23 0.48
CA ALA A 235 -20.20 -0.63 -0.06
C ALA A 235 -19.07 0.30 0.40
N VAL A 236 -19.30 1.62 0.43
CA VAL A 236 -18.33 2.60 0.95
C VAL A 236 -18.05 2.38 2.44
N VAL A 237 -19.09 2.21 3.25
CA VAL A 237 -18.93 1.93 4.70
C VAL A 237 -18.10 0.66 4.91
N SER A 238 -18.48 -0.44 4.25
CA SER A 238 -17.75 -1.72 4.33
C SER A 238 -16.28 -1.59 3.90
N TRP A 239 -16.01 -0.83 2.83
CA TRP A 239 -14.64 -0.58 2.37
C TRP A 239 -13.82 0.16 3.43
N THR A 240 -14.40 1.16 4.10
CA THR A 240 -13.70 1.91 5.16
C THR A 240 -13.40 1.06 6.39
N GLU A 241 -14.34 0.21 6.80
CA GLU A 241 -14.16 -0.72 7.93
C GLU A 241 -13.08 -1.75 7.64
N ARG A 242 -13.10 -2.36 6.45
CA ARG A 242 -12.04 -3.28 6.00
C ARG A 242 -10.67 -2.61 5.99
N GLY A 243 -10.60 -1.35 5.54
CA GLY A 243 -9.37 -0.56 5.57
C GLY A 243 -8.83 -0.30 6.98
N ARG A 244 -9.72 -0.12 7.97
CA ARG A 244 -9.34 0.03 9.39
C ARG A 244 -8.83 -1.29 9.98
N ALA A 245 -9.52 -2.40 9.73
CA ALA A 245 -9.13 -3.73 10.21
C ALA A 245 -7.73 -4.14 9.71
N VAL A 246 -7.45 -3.96 8.41
CA VAL A 246 -6.13 -4.27 7.83
C VAL A 246 -5.02 -3.40 8.43
N ARG A 247 -5.29 -2.11 8.72
CA ARG A 247 -4.31 -1.24 9.37
C ARG A 247 -4.04 -1.67 10.82
N GLN A 248 -5.07 -2.01 11.58
CA GLN A 248 -4.93 -2.50 12.95
C GLN A 248 -4.12 -3.80 13.01
N GLU A 249 -4.38 -4.73 12.09
CA GLU A 249 -3.63 -5.99 12.02
C GLU A 249 -2.15 -5.75 11.69
N ARG A 250 -1.85 -4.86 10.73
CA ARG A 250 -0.45 -4.52 10.39
C ARG A 250 0.29 -3.88 11.56
N GLU A 251 -0.37 -2.99 12.29
CA GLU A 251 0.24 -2.34 13.46
C GLU A 251 0.47 -3.35 14.59
N ALA A 252 -0.51 -4.20 14.88
CA ALA A 252 -0.37 -5.28 15.86
C ALA A 252 0.78 -6.24 15.49
N ARG A 253 0.93 -6.60 14.21
CA ARG A 253 2.05 -7.43 13.72
C ARG A 253 3.41 -6.73 13.87
N ARG A 254 3.48 -5.41 13.70
CA ARG A 254 4.72 -4.65 13.92
C ARG A 254 5.09 -4.59 15.40
N GLN A 255 4.13 -4.32 16.28
CA GLN A 255 4.35 -4.27 17.72
C GLN A 255 4.76 -5.62 18.30
N THR A 256 4.14 -6.71 17.83
CA THR A 256 4.56 -8.07 18.21
C THR A 256 5.96 -8.40 17.71
N ALA A 257 6.31 -8.02 16.47
CA ALA A 257 7.66 -8.22 15.93
C ALA A 257 8.73 -7.41 16.67
N THR A 258 8.46 -6.15 17.07
CA THR A 258 9.41 -5.33 17.85
C THR A 258 9.54 -5.81 19.29
N ALA A 259 8.44 -6.24 19.93
CA ALA A 259 8.47 -6.83 21.26
C ALA A 259 9.30 -8.12 21.27
N TYR A 260 9.08 -9.00 20.29
CA TYR A 260 9.86 -10.24 20.13
C TYR A 260 11.35 -9.97 19.87
N ALA A 261 11.68 -9.00 19.01
CA ALA A 261 13.08 -8.62 18.76
C ALA A 261 13.79 -8.11 20.03
N ARG A 262 13.09 -7.34 20.87
CA ARG A 262 13.61 -6.86 22.16
C ARG A 262 13.78 -7.98 23.18
N GLU A 263 12.83 -8.91 23.24
CA GLU A 263 12.93 -10.09 24.10
C GLU A 263 14.14 -10.94 23.72
N LEU A 264 14.36 -11.21 22.43
CA LEU A 264 15.54 -11.93 21.95
C LEU A 264 16.84 -11.19 22.26
N ALA A 265 16.86 -9.86 22.15
CA ALA A 265 18.03 -9.07 22.53
C ALA A 265 18.38 -9.22 24.03
N GLN A 266 17.38 -9.21 24.92
CA GLN A 266 17.59 -9.43 26.35
C GLN A 266 18.10 -10.85 26.66
N ARG A 267 17.52 -11.87 26.02
CA ARG A 267 17.98 -13.26 26.16
C ARG A 267 19.41 -13.44 25.62
N ALA A 268 19.73 -12.77 24.51
CA ALA A 268 21.07 -12.75 23.95
C ALA A 268 22.08 -12.12 24.92
N ASP A 269 21.73 -11.03 25.61
CA ASP A 269 22.63 -10.41 26.59
C ASP A 269 22.90 -11.33 27.78
N ALA A 270 21.88 -12.04 28.26
CA ALA A 270 22.02 -13.01 29.35
C ALA A 270 22.93 -14.19 28.97
N ALA A 271 22.91 -14.63 27.70
CA ALA A 271 23.77 -15.71 27.20
C ALA A 271 25.16 -15.23 26.76
N ARG A 272 25.41 -13.92 26.63
CA ARG A 272 26.59 -13.36 25.96
C ARG A 272 27.93 -13.83 26.54
N THR A 273 28.02 -14.00 27.86
CA THR A 273 29.25 -14.40 28.56
C THR A 273 29.35 -15.91 28.77
N THR A 274 28.23 -16.63 28.78
CA THR A 274 28.16 -18.07 29.03
C THR A 274 28.22 -18.88 27.74
N ASP A 275 27.45 -18.49 26.72
CA ASP A 275 27.46 -19.05 25.37
C ASP A 275 27.37 -17.93 24.31
N PRO A 276 28.53 -17.44 23.82
CA PRO A 276 28.58 -16.39 22.81
C PRO A 276 27.94 -16.80 21.47
N GLN A 277 27.92 -18.08 21.11
CA GLN A 277 27.32 -18.56 19.86
C GLN A 277 25.80 -18.50 19.96
N LEU A 278 25.23 -18.97 21.08
CA LEU A 278 23.80 -18.84 21.37
C LEU A 278 23.36 -17.37 21.39
N ALA A 279 24.13 -16.50 22.05
CA ALA A 279 23.85 -15.06 22.07
C ALA A 279 23.84 -14.45 20.66
N LEU A 280 24.77 -14.86 19.80
CA LEU A 280 24.84 -14.39 18.41
C LEU A 280 23.63 -14.87 17.59
N HIS A 281 23.18 -16.12 17.74
CA HIS A 281 21.97 -16.60 17.09
C HIS A 281 20.74 -15.78 17.47
N LEU A 282 20.53 -15.56 18.79
CA LEU A 282 19.38 -14.83 19.31
C LEU A 282 19.38 -13.37 18.85
N ALA A 283 20.53 -12.69 18.92
CA ALA A 283 20.66 -11.31 18.46
C ALA A 283 20.41 -11.18 16.95
N LEU A 284 21.00 -12.07 16.14
CA LEU A 284 20.82 -12.06 14.69
C LEU A 284 19.36 -12.34 14.29
N ARG A 285 18.70 -13.31 14.94
CA ARG A 285 17.29 -13.63 14.69
C ARG A 285 16.36 -12.48 15.08
N GLY A 286 16.61 -11.82 16.21
CA GLY A 286 15.87 -10.63 16.63
C GLY A 286 15.94 -9.49 15.61
N VAL A 287 17.16 -9.16 15.17
CA VAL A 287 17.41 -8.09 14.19
C VAL A 287 16.81 -8.40 12.81
N LEU A 288 16.87 -9.66 12.37
CA LEU A 288 16.25 -10.09 11.11
C LEU A 288 14.71 -10.07 11.18
N LYS A 289 14.12 -10.30 12.36
CA LYS A 289 12.67 -10.19 12.56
C LYS A 289 12.21 -8.74 12.55
N SER A 290 12.89 -7.87 13.29
CA SER A 290 12.62 -6.44 13.34
C SER A 290 13.88 -5.71 13.81
N ARG A 291 14.39 -4.79 12.98
CA ARG A 291 15.56 -3.97 13.33
C ARG A 291 15.15 -2.94 14.37
N THR A 292 15.59 -3.13 15.61
CA THR A 292 15.48 -2.16 16.69
C THR A 292 16.87 -1.67 17.13
N PRO A 293 16.99 -0.47 17.72
CA PRO A 293 18.26 0.02 18.26
C PRO A 293 18.86 -0.94 19.28
N GLU A 294 18.02 -1.51 20.16
CA GLU A 294 18.46 -2.46 21.19
C GLU A 294 18.95 -3.78 20.57
N GLY A 295 18.26 -4.27 19.52
CA GLY A 295 18.66 -5.47 18.80
C GLY A 295 19.99 -5.28 18.05
N GLU A 296 20.19 -4.14 17.40
CA GLU A 296 21.43 -3.83 16.69
C GLU A 296 22.61 -3.71 17.65
N THR A 297 22.45 -2.97 18.76
CA THR A 297 23.44 -2.92 19.84
C THR A 297 23.78 -4.32 20.33
N MET A 298 22.77 -5.15 20.58
CA MET A 298 22.99 -6.51 21.07
C MET A 298 23.71 -7.38 20.04
N LEU A 299 23.42 -7.23 18.75
CA LEU A 299 24.14 -7.92 17.69
C LEU A 299 25.62 -7.55 17.68
N ARG A 300 25.96 -6.26 17.85
CA ARG A 300 27.37 -5.80 17.96
C ARG A 300 28.07 -6.43 19.16
N LYS A 301 27.41 -6.44 20.32
CA LYS A 301 27.93 -7.05 21.57
C LYS A 301 28.12 -8.56 21.46
N ALA A 302 27.11 -9.27 20.95
CA ALA A 302 27.14 -10.73 20.78
C ALA A 302 28.23 -11.13 19.78
N LEU A 303 28.34 -10.43 18.65
CA LEU A 303 29.34 -10.73 17.64
C LEU A 303 30.77 -10.45 18.14
N ALA A 304 30.97 -9.35 18.89
CA ALA A 304 32.25 -9.06 19.52
C ALA A 304 32.65 -10.15 20.52
N ALA A 305 31.71 -10.63 21.35
CA ALA A 305 31.95 -11.73 22.27
C ALA A 305 32.29 -13.04 21.52
N ALA A 306 31.52 -13.38 20.46
CA ALA A 306 31.74 -14.59 19.66
C ALA A 306 33.07 -14.61 18.90
N ARG A 307 33.63 -13.43 18.59
CA ARG A 307 34.90 -13.26 17.85
C ARG A 307 36.04 -12.72 18.70
N THR A 308 35.92 -12.75 20.04
CA THR A 308 36.98 -12.19 20.90
C THR A 308 38.29 -12.93 20.63
N ARG A 309 39.28 -12.21 20.09
CA ARG A 309 40.63 -12.70 19.79
C ARG A 309 41.63 -11.71 20.37
N GLU A 310 42.78 -12.20 20.81
CA GLU A 310 43.90 -11.32 21.14
C GLU A 310 44.29 -10.49 19.91
N GLY A 311 44.66 -9.24 20.17
CA GLY A 311 45.06 -8.33 19.11
C GLY A 311 46.31 -8.85 18.41
N SER A 312 46.32 -8.75 17.07
CA SER A 312 47.52 -9.07 16.31
C SER A 312 48.65 -8.09 16.65
N PRO A 313 49.89 -8.56 16.89
CA PRO A 313 50.99 -7.67 17.19
C PRO A 313 51.24 -6.75 16.00
N VAL A 314 51.19 -5.44 16.26
CA VAL A 314 51.58 -4.44 15.27
C VAL A 314 53.05 -4.17 15.46
N PRO A 315 53.79 -4.04 14.36
CA PRO A 315 55.12 -3.50 14.46
C PRO A 315 55.21 -2.16 15.20
N GLY A 316 56.04 -2.11 16.24
CA GLY A 316 56.26 -0.91 17.04
C GLY A 316 57.73 -0.61 17.29
N PRO A 317 58.04 0.53 17.93
CA PRO A 317 59.40 0.88 18.35
C PRO A 317 59.99 -0.23 19.25
N PRO A 318 61.26 -0.61 19.10
CA PRO A 318 61.84 -1.77 19.80
C PRO A 318 61.96 -1.63 21.32
N SER A 319 61.89 -0.42 21.90
CA SER A 319 62.07 -0.21 23.35
C SER A 319 61.52 1.11 23.91
N GLY A 320 60.65 1.80 23.17
CA GLY A 320 60.13 3.13 23.55
C GLY A 320 58.68 3.10 24.01
N LYS A 321 58.36 3.81 25.09
CA LYS A 321 56.95 4.02 25.49
C LYS A 321 56.29 4.94 24.47
N LEU A 322 55.25 4.46 23.80
CA LEU A 322 54.43 5.33 22.94
C LEU A 322 53.71 6.38 23.77
N THR A 323 53.83 7.63 23.33
CA THR A 323 53.24 8.81 23.97
C THR A 323 52.04 9.34 23.18
N ALA A 324 52.03 9.16 21.86
CA ALA A 324 50.91 9.54 21.00
C ALA A 324 50.77 8.57 19.82
N LEU A 325 49.54 8.33 19.41
CA LEU A 325 49.17 7.64 18.16
C LEU A 325 48.40 8.62 17.28
N GLY A 326 48.67 8.60 15.98
CA GLY A 326 47.85 9.34 15.02
C GLY A 326 46.43 8.75 14.96
N LEU A 327 45.46 9.58 14.56
CA LEU A 327 44.02 9.26 14.53
C LEU A 327 43.62 8.11 13.61
N GLY A 328 44.39 7.85 12.55
CA GLY A 328 44.24 6.73 11.63
C GLY A 328 45.19 5.57 11.93
N ALA A 329 46.00 5.68 12.98
CA ALA A 329 47.02 4.73 13.39
C ALA A 329 48.05 4.40 12.30
N ASN A 330 48.37 5.33 11.38
CA ASN A 330 49.47 5.12 10.43
C ASN A 330 50.83 5.49 11.04
N TYR A 331 50.83 6.45 11.97
CA TYR A 331 52.02 6.94 12.66
C TYR A 331 51.90 6.81 14.18
N GLY A 332 53.04 6.62 14.84
CA GLY A 332 53.15 6.63 16.29
C GLY A 332 54.37 7.41 16.75
N VAL A 333 54.21 8.19 17.83
CA VAL A 333 55.32 8.87 18.50
C VAL A 333 55.71 8.08 19.73
N ALA A 334 56.99 7.74 19.82
CA ALA A 334 57.56 7.01 20.94
C ALA A 334 58.69 7.79 21.58
N THR A 335 58.72 7.79 22.90
CA THR A 335 59.86 8.30 23.65
C THR A 335 60.90 7.19 23.77
N SER A 336 62.07 7.44 23.20
CA SER A 336 63.23 6.59 23.32
C SER A 336 63.77 6.59 24.77
N PRO A 337 64.50 5.56 25.23
CA PRO A 337 65.07 5.52 26.58
C PRO A 337 66.00 6.70 26.93
N ASP A 338 66.55 7.38 25.92
CA ASP A 338 67.37 8.60 26.03
C ASP A 338 66.53 9.90 26.14
N GLY A 339 65.20 9.78 26.22
CA GLY A 339 64.26 10.89 26.28
C GLY A 339 63.88 11.48 24.91
N ARG A 340 64.48 11.05 23.80
CA ARG A 340 64.14 11.65 22.50
C ARG A 340 62.80 11.16 21.96
N LEU A 341 62.04 12.06 21.35
CA LEU A 341 60.83 11.68 20.62
C LEU A 341 61.21 11.14 19.23
N THR A 342 60.72 9.95 18.93
CA THR A 342 60.93 9.27 17.65
C THR A 342 59.58 9.00 16.99
N VAL A 343 59.50 9.26 15.68
CA VAL A 343 58.25 9.07 14.92
C VAL A 343 58.40 7.85 14.03
N TRP A 344 57.41 6.99 14.08
CA TRP A 344 57.40 5.68 13.41
C TRP A 344 56.21 5.58 12.47
N ARG A 345 56.45 5.09 11.26
CA ARG A 345 55.39 4.58 10.38
C ARG A 345 55.07 3.14 10.78
N LEU A 346 53.88 2.93 11.33
CA LEU A 346 53.49 1.66 11.96
C LEU A 346 53.35 0.51 10.96
N ARG A 347 52.98 0.81 9.71
CA ARG A 347 52.82 -0.19 8.64
C ARG A 347 54.14 -0.90 8.28
N ASP A 348 55.23 -0.13 8.18
CA ASP A 348 56.50 -0.60 7.57
C ASP A 348 57.68 -0.69 8.55
N ARG A 349 57.46 -0.47 9.86
CA ARG A 349 58.53 -0.39 10.89
C ARG A 349 59.58 0.68 10.64
N ARG A 350 59.30 1.65 9.78
CA ARG A 350 60.28 2.67 9.41
C ARG A 350 60.21 3.83 10.40
N GLN A 351 61.32 4.08 11.07
CA GLN A 351 61.53 5.32 11.80
C GLN A 351 61.72 6.45 10.78
N ILE A 352 60.94 7.52 10.93
CA ILE A 352 60.95 8.69 10.05
C ILE A 352 61.78 9.82 10.66
N LEU A 353 61.60 10.10 11.96
CA LEU A 353 62.25 11.22 12.64
C LEU A 353 63.07 10.74 13.86
N ARG A 354 64.27 11.30 14.02
CA ARG A 354 65.25 10.99 15.10
C ARG A 354 65.49 12.12 16.11
N ASP A 355 65.24 13.39 15.74
CA ASP A 355 65.67 14.57 16.50
C ASP A 355 64.51 15.51 16.88
N ALA A 356 63.40 14.96 17.38
CA ALA A 356 62.40 15.78 18.06
C ALA A 356 62.82 16.00 19.53
N PRO A 357 62.63 17.21 20.08
CA PRO A 357 63.16 17.60 21.40
C PRO A 357 62.67 16.71 22.56
N LEU A 358 63.49 16.69 23.62
CA LEU A 358 63.55 15.70 24.71
C LEU A 358 62.27 15.51 25.55
N GLU A 359 61.34 16.47 25.59
CA GLU A 359 60.11 16.35 26.37
C GLU A 359 59.03 17.27 25.80
N GLY A 360 57.84 16.75 25.52
CA GLY A 360 56.77 17.54 24.95
C GLY A 360 55.47 16.80 24.61
N THR A 361 54.42 17.56 24.34
CA THR A 361 53.13 17.05 23.82
C THR A 361 53.22 16.92 22.31
N ALA A 362 52.87 15.76 21.77
CA ALA A 362 52.83 15.48 20.34
C ALA A 362 51.38 15.41 19.86
N VAL A 363 51.04 16.17 18.81
CA VAL A 363 49.69 16.26 18.24
C VAL A 363 49.78 16.10 16.72
N PHE A 364 48.98 15.18 16.17
CA PHE A 364 48.87 14.97 14.73
C PHE A 364 47.72 15.80 14.16
N SER A 365 47.84 16.24 12.91
CA SER A 365 46.69 16.66 12.11
C SER A 365 45.76 15.47 11.83
N LEU A 366 44.50 15.72 11.45
CA LEU A 366 43.50 14.66 11.27
C LEU A 366 43.83 13.74 10.07
N ASP A 367 44.45 14.28 9.03
CA ASP A 367 45.00 13.53 7.90
C ASP A 367 46.35 12.84 8.20
N GLU A 368 46.88 13.04 9.40
CA GLU A 368 48.20 12.59 9.86
C GLU A 368 49.37 13.00 8.95
N ARG A 369 49.23 14.10 8.20
CA ARG A 369 50.33 14.63 7.39
C ARG A 369 51.26 15.51 8.21
N LEU A 370 50.72 16.27 9.15
CA LEU A 370 51.47 17.15 10.03
C LEU A 370 51.60 16.56 11.43
N LEU A 371 52.77 16.77 12.04
CA LEU A 371 53.02 16.50 13.45
C LEU A 371 53.54 17.75 14.13
N ALA A 372 52.84 18.21 15.15
CA ALA A 372 53.31 19.24 16.05
C ALA A 372 53.87 18.64 17.33
N VAL A 373 55.06 19.08 17.71
CA VAL A 373 55.73 18.73 18.96
C VAL A 373 55.95 20.00 19.76
N ARG A 374 55.28 20.12 20.91
CA ARG A 374 55.43 21.26 21.83
C ARG A 374 56.26 20.84 23.03
N THR A 375 57.41 21.48 23.21
CA THR A 375 58.30 21.25 24.34
C THR A 375 57.75 21.80 25.66
N SER A 376 58.26 21.30 26.79
CA SER A 376 57.98 21.88 28.12
C SER A 376 58.37 23.36 28.24
N GLN A 377 59.36 23.81 27.44
CA GLN A 377 59.81 25.20 27.34
C GLN A 377 58.92 26.06 26.42
N GLY A 378 57.79 25.55 25.93
CA GLY A 378 56.85 26.27 25.08
C GLY A 378 57.34 26.51 23.65
N THR A 379 58.37 25.78 23.20
CA THR A 379 58.79 25.78 21.79
C THR A 379 58.00 24.70 21.04
N LEU A 380 57.22 25.12 20.05
CA LEU A 380 56.50 24.30 19.08
C LEU A 380 57.38 24.04 17.86
N SER A 381 57.40 22.80 17.38
CA SER A 381 57.95 22.44 16.06
C SER A 381 56.93 21.63 15.29
N VAL A 382 56.59 22.08 14.09
CA VAL A 382 55.66 21.39 13.19
C VAL A 382 56.44 20.73 12.06
N TRP A 383 56.13 19.46 11.79
CA TRP A 383 56.82 18.60 10.84
C TRP A 383 55.84 18.08 9.80
N ASP A 384 56.24 18.09 8.53
CA ASP A 384 55.54 17.37 7.46
C ASP A 384 56.10 15.94 7.40
N LEU A 385 55.25 14.96 7.71
CA LEU A 385 55.62 13.54 7.80
C LEU A 385 55.78 12.87 6.43
N VAL A 386 55.24 13.46 5.37
CA VAL A 386 55.39 12.98 3.99
C VAL A 386 56.71 13.50 3.42
N ALA A 387 56.99 14.79 3.63
CA ALA A 387 58.25 15.41 3.19
C ALA A 387 59.43 15.14 4.14
N GLU A 388 59.17 14.54 5.32
CA GLU A 388 60.15 14.21 6.37
C GLU A 388 60.98 15.43 6.84
N GLN A 389 60.38 16.63 6.86
CA GLN A 389 61.08 17.89 7.18
C GLN A 389 60.27 18.77 8.15
N ARG A 390 60.99 19.64 8.89
CA ARG A 390 60.36 20.64 9.76
C ARG A 390 59.84 21.79 8.90
N VAL A 391 58.55 22.11 9.03
CA VAL A 391 57.88 23.16 8.25
C VAL A 391 57.61 24.44 9.04
N ALA A 392 57.50 24.36 10.38
CA ALA A 392 57.37 25.54 11.22
C ALA A 392 58.03 25.34 12.59
N SER A 393 58.45 26.44 13.21
CA SER A 393 58.99 26.45 14.58
C SER A 393 58.61 27.75 15.27
N GLN A 394 57.91 27.65 16.41
CA GLN A 394 57.35 28.81 17.10
C GLN A 394 57.67 28.75 18.60
N LYS A 395 58.01 29.89 19.23
CA LYS A 395 58.30 29.98 20.67
C LYS A 395 57.14 30.63 21.42
N GLY A 396 56.98 30.32 22.70
CA GLY A 396 55.92 30.90 23.54
C GLY A 396 54.53 30.33 23.27
N VAL A 397 54.47 29.07 22.82
CA VAL A 397 53.22 28.34 22.58
C VAL A 397 52.80 27.61 23.85
N ARG A 398 51.58 27.87 24.32
CA ARG A 398 51.00 27.25 25.51
C ARG A 398 50.26 25.95 25.19
N THR A 399 49.41 25.97 24.17
CA THR A 399 48.54 24.84 23.79
C THR A 399 48.61 24.59 22.28
N VAL A 400 48.43 23.33 21.87
CA VAL A 400 48.42 22.89 20.47
C VAL A 400 47.33 21.84 20.31
N ASP A 401 46.54 21.95 19.25
CA ASP A 401 45.44 21.05 18.90
C ASP A 401 45.34 20.88 17.37
N PRO A 402 44.72 19.80 16.87
CA PRO A 402 44.39 19.70 15.44
C PRO A 402 43.39 20.78 15.02
N ALA A 403 43.52 21.28 13.79
CA ALA A 403 42.65 22.31 13.24
C ALA A 403 42.28 22.00 11.79
N GLY A 404 41.00 21.72 11.56
CA GLY A 404 40.57 21.27 10.24
C GLY A 404 41.10 19.86 9.89
N PRO A 405 40.81 19.37 8.68
CA PRO A 405 41.27 18.05 8.23
C PRO A 405 42.80 17.96 8.08
N ASP A 406 43.49 19.06 7.79
CA ASP A 406 44.89 19.06 7.34
C ASP A 406 45.78 20.08 8.08
N GLY A 407 45.30 20.63 9.20
CA GLY A 407 45.99 21.70 9.93
C GLY A 407 46.17 21.42 11.42
N ILE A 408 47.00 22.27 12.02
CA ILE A 408 47.29 22.31 13.45
C ILE A 408 47.12 23.76 13.90
N ALA A 409 46.33 23.98 14.95
CA ALA A 409 46.23 25.27 15.60
C ALA A 409 46.98 25.27 16.92
N TYR A 410 47.46 26.45 17.30
CA TYR A 410 48.20 26.64 18.52
C TYR A 410 47.91 28.00 19.13
N VAL A 411 48.07 28.09 20.45
CA VAL A 411 47.76 29.29 21.21
C VAL A 411 49.02 29.89 21.81
N HIS A 412 49.23 31.18 21.53
CA HIS A 412 50.23 32.03 22.15
C HIS A 412 49.68 32.68 23.42
N GLU A 413 50.47 32.69 24.50
CA GLU A 413 50.12 33.40 25.72
C GLU A 413 50.64 34.85 25.67
N LEU A 414 49.72 35.83 25.75
CA LEU A 414 50.05 37.26 25.79
C LEU A 414 50.04 37.84 27.22
N GLY A 415 49.75 37.01 28.23
CA GLY A 415 49.56 37.42 29.62
C GLY A 415 48.16 37.98 29.90
N GLY A 416 47.68 37.86 31.14
CA GLY A 416 46.39 38.41 31.59
C GLY A 416 45.13 37.70 31.05
N GLY A 417 45.21 36.40 30.76
CA GLY A 417 44.09 35.59 30.22
C GLY A 417 43.81 35.80 28.73
N LEU A 418 44.64 36.55 28.00
CA LEU A 418 44.52 36.76 26.57
C LEU A 418 45.49 35.85 25.81
N GLY A 419 44.99 35.14 24.79
CA GLY A 419 45.82 34.35 23.89
C GLY A 419 45.46 34.58 22.42
N ASN A 420 46.47 34.61 21.56
CA ASN A 420 46.28 34.59 20.11
C ASN A 420 46.23 33.14 19.65
N VAL A 421 45.21 32.79 18.87
CA VAL A 421 45.14 31.50 18.19
C VAL A 421 45.67 31.66 16.77
N ASP A 422 46.70 30.90 16.45
CA ASP A 422 47.29 30.80 15.11
C ASP A 422 47.13 29.37 14.58
N SER A 423 47.26 29.17 13.27
CA SER A 423 47.15 27.85 12.64
C SER A 423 48.14 27.67 11.50
N VAL A 424 48.53 26.42 11.25
CA VAL A 424 49.33 25.97 10.11
C VAL A 424 48.58 24.83 9.43
N SER A 425 48.30 24.96 8.13
CA SER A 425 47.58 23.96 7.32
C SER A 425 48.34 23.64 6.03
N THR A 426 48.14 22.45 5.46
CA THR A 426 48.77 22.06 4.20
C THR A 426 48.08 22.60 2.94
N SER A 427 46.86 23.13 3.08
CA SER A 427 46.04 23.67 1.99
C SER A 427 46.12 25.19 1.84
N GLU A 428 46.64 25.92 2.84
CA GLU A 428 47.02 27.32 2.65
C GLU A 428 48.23 27.40 1.71
N THR A 429 48.10 28.18 0.63
CA THR A 429 49.06 28.28 -0.47
C THR A 429 50.42 28.90 -0.11
N ASP A 430 50.65 29.27 1.15
CA ASP A 430 51.94 29.78 1.66
C ASP A 430 52.75 28.66 2.33
N TYR A 431 53.15 27.66 1.51
CA TYR A 431 54.29 26.80 1.82
C TYR A 431 55.57 27.65 1.75
N ALA A 432 55.88 28.41 2.80
CA ALA A 432 57.15 29.12 2.94
C ALA A 432 58.08 28.31 3.86
N PRO A 433 59.14 27.65 3.33
CA PRO A 433 59.91 26.64 4.05
C PRO A 433 60.87 27.19 5.12
N ASN A 434 60.87 28.49 5.40
CA ASN A 434 61.72 29.14 6.40
C ASN A 434 61.08 30.45 6.84
N LEU A 435 60.40 30.46 7.98
CA LEU A 435 60.02 31.69 8.67
C LEU A 435 60.41 31.53 10.14
N GLU A 436 61.49 32.22 10.52
CA GLU A 436 61.81 32.57 11.91
C GLU A 436 60.93 33.73 12.42
N ASP A 437 60.12 34.33 11.54
CA ASP A 437 59.19 35.41 11.86
C ASP A 437 57.73 34.91 11.92
N PRO A 438 56.93 35.38 12.89
CA PRO A 438 55.51 35.03 12.99
C PRO A 438 54.78 35.52 11.73
N LEU A 439 54.07 34.61 11.05
CA LEU A 439 53.20 34.93 9.91
C LEU A 439 52.28 36.11 10.25
N PRO A 440 51.96 37.00 9.30
CA PRO A 440 50.97 38.05 9.51
C PRO A 440 49.64 37.41 9.87
N THR A 441 49.20 37.73 11.08
CA THR A 441 48.09 37.14 11.81
C THR A 441 46.77 37.41 11.08
N ALA A 442 46.09 36.37 10.59
CA ALA A 442 44.63 36.36 10.58
C ALA A 442 44.16 36.12 12.03
N GLY A 443 44.52 37.05 12.92
CA GLY A 443 44.51 36.84 14.36
C GLY A 443 43.11 36.59 14.90
N LEU A 444 42.86 35.36 15.33
CA LEU A 444 41.71 35.04 16.15
C LEU A 444 42.10 35.27 17.62
N LEU A 445 41.69 36.42 18.18
CA LEU A 445 41.87 36.71 19.60
C LEU A 445 40.73 36.03 20.38
N ALA A 446 41.04 34.89 21.00
CA ALA A 446 40.14 34.25 21.95
C ALA A 446 40.48 34.71 23.37
N VAL A 447 39.49 35.22 24.10
CA VAL A 447 39.63 35.45 25.55
C VAL A 447 39.51 34.09 26.22
N LEU A 448 40.65 33.56 26.65
CA LEU A 448 40.70 32.32 27.41
C LEU A 448 40.48 32.65 28.90
N PRO A 449 39.97 31.72 29.71
CA PRO A 449 39.92 31.91 31.16
C PRO A 449 41.32 32.20 31.70
N GLU A 450 41.42 32.85 32.87
CA GLU A 450 42.72 33.16 33.50
C GLU A 450 43.52 31.88 33.84
N ASP A 451 42.89 30.69 33.91
CA ASP A 451 43.59 29.44 34.27
C ASP A 451 42.88 28.12 33.84
N PRO A 452 42.66 27.82 32.55
CA PRO A 452 42.11 26.53 32.13
C PRO A 452 43.14 25.40 32.32
N THR A 453 42.71 24.26 32.89
CA THR A 453 43.53 23.06 33.03
C THR A 453 43.76 22.37 31.68
N ASN A 454 42.77 22.39 30.79
CA ASN A 454 42.88 21.95 29.39
C ASN A 454 42.10 22.89 28.46
N THR A 455 42.61 23.10 27.25
CA THR A 455 41.91 23.86 26.18
C THR A 455 41.88 22.97 24.96
N PHE A 456 40.71 22.85 24.32
CA PHE A 456 40.51 22.08 23.09
C PHE A 456 39.97 23.00 22.00
N LEU A 457 40.67 23.06 20.87
CA LEU A 457 40.21 23.78 19.69
C LEU A 457 39.29 22.87 18.86
N GLY A 458 38.00 23.21 18.78
CA GLY A 458 37.01 22.48 17.98
C GLY A 458 36.96 22.97 16.53
N MET A 459 36.75 22.05 15.57
CA MET A 459 36.83 22.33 14.14
C MET A 459 35.74 23.23 13.57
N SER A 460 34.62 23.43 14.27
CA SER A 460 33.47 24.16 13.71
C SER A 460 33.08 25.31 14.62
N SER A 461 33.66 26.49 14.44
CA SER A 461 33.19 27.74 15.05
C SER A 461 33.04 27.75 16.58
N TYR A 462 33.62 26.78 17.30
CA TYR A 462 33.54 26.66 18.75
C TYR A 462 34.91 26.28 19.34
N VAL A 463 35.31 26.94 20.41
CA VAL A 463 36.43 26.54 21.27
C VAL A 463 35.85 25.99 22.56
N THR A 464 36.35 24.86 23.04
CA THR A 464 35.92 24.29 24.31
C THR A 464 37.07 24.34 25.31
N THR A 465 36.86 25.08 26.39
CA THR A 465 37.80 25.16 27.52
C THR A 465 37.28 24.31 28.66
N VAL A 466 38.17 23.55 29.29
CA VAL A 466 37.84 22.74 30.45
C VAL A 466 38.64 23.28 31.64
N ASP A 467 37.92 23.67 32.69
CA ASP A 467 38.50 24.01 33.98
C ASP A 467 38.21 22.90 35.00
N ARG A 468 38.61 23.11 36.27
CA ARG A 468 38.43 22.11 37.34
C ARG A 468 37.00 21.63 37.54
N ASN A 469 35.97 22.38 37.14
CA ASN A 469 34.56 22.03 37.35
C ASN A 469 33.67 22.21 36.12
N HIS A 470 34.11 22.98 35.13
CA HIS A 470 33.29 23.44 34.02
C HIS A 470 33.88 23.04 32.67
N VAL A 471 32.98 22.66 31.76
CA VAL A 471 33.23 22.61 30.32
C VAL A 471 32.52 23.83 29.73
N ASP A 472 33.31 24.80 29.30
CA ASP A 472 32.86 26.06 28.73
C ASP A 472 33.09 26.03 27.22
N THR A 473 32.02 26.26 26.45
CA THR A 473 32.11 26.35 24.99
C THR A 473 31.85 27.76 24.52
N TRP A 474 32.72 28.23 23.64
CA TRP A 474 32.83 29.59 23.16
C TRP A 474 32.61 29.61 21.66
N GLN A 475 31.59 30.32 21.19
CA GLN A 475 31.45 30.53 19.75
C GLN A 475 32.57 31.45 19.24
N VAL A 476 33.35 30.94 18.30
CA VAL A 476 34.39 31.65 17.59
C VAL A 476 33.74 32.62 16.60
N VAL A 477 33.78 33.91 16.93
CA VAL A 477 33.37 34.98 16.02
C VAL A 477 34.65 35.61 15.47
N VAL A 478 34.92 35.42 14.17
CA VAL A 478 36.06 36.05 13.48
C VAL A 478 35.77 37.55 13.33
N THR A 479 36.05 38.31 14.38
CA THR A 479 36.06 39.77 14.34
C THR A 479 37.42 40.22 14.88
N GLY A 480 38.13 41.07 14.13
CA GLY A 480 39.48 41.56 14.46
C GLY A 480 39.58 42.46 15.70
N ALA A 481 38.68 42.32 16.69
CA ALA A 481 38.73 43.00 17.96
C ALA A 481 38.41 42.03 19.12
N PRO A 482 39.22 41.99 20.20
CA PRO A 482 38.95 41.15 21.35
C PRO A 482 37.64 41.54 22.03
N ARG A 483 36.76 40.56 22.25
CA ARG A 483 35.56 40.71 23.08
C ARG A 483 35.72 39.92 24.37
N ARG A 484 35.65 40.59 25.53
CA ARG A 484 35.40 39.91 26.82
C ARG A 484 34.00 39.28 26.76
N GLY A 485 33.93 37.98 26.54
CA GLY A 485 32.68 37.22 26.42
C GLY A 485 32.35 36.43 27.69
N ARG A 486 31.08 36.05 27.84
CA ARG A 486 30.66 34.90 28.66
C ARG A 486 30.64 33.67 27.75
N PRO A 487 30.88 32.45 28.28
CA PRO A 487 30.77 31.24 27.47
C PRO A 487 29.36 31.15 26.89
N THR A 488 29.26 30.74 25.62
CA THR A 488 27.97 30.55 24.94
C THR A 488 27.19 29.45 25.64
N HIS A 489 27.89 28.40 26.05
CA HIS A 489 27.34 27.28 26.80
C HIS A 489 28.32 26.84 27.90
N ARG A 490 27.79 26.52 29.08
CA ARG A 490 28.55 26.01 30.24
C ARG A 490 27.90 24.74 30.76
N TYR A 491 28.69 23.69 30.89
CA TYR A 491 28.34 22.48 31.60
C TYR A 491 29.17 22.38 32.89
N THR A 492 28.55 22.02 34.01
CA THR A 492 29.25 21.82 35.29
C THR A 492 29.21 20.35 35.66
N GLN A 493 30.38 19.69 35.73
CA GLN A 493 30.46 18.30 36.18
C GLN A 493 30.49 18.23 37.70
N PRO A 494 29.59 17.48 38.35
CA PRO A 494 29.63 17.28 39.79
C PRO A 494 30.88 16.49 40.19
N GLY A 495 31.65 17.03 41.14
CA GLY A 495 32.87 16.38 41.66
C GLY A 495 34.16 16.78 40.96
N GLY A 496 34.13 17.79 40.09
CA GLY A 496 35.30 18.27 39.37
C GLY A 496 35.64 17.45 38.12
N ILE A 497 36.62 17.90 37.35
CA ILE A 497 37.09 17.29 36.11
C ILE A 497 38.59 17.06 36.26
N ASP A 498 39.01 15.79 36.19
CA ASP A 498 40.42 15.40 36.29
C ASP A 498 41.07 15.45 34.90
N HIS A 499 40.42 14.85 33.91
CA HIS A 499 40.87 14.81 32.52
C HIS A 499 39.70 14.99 31.54
N ALA A 500 40.02 15.45 30.33
CA ALA A 500 39.07 15.63 29.25
C ALA A 500 39.69 15.35 27.88
N TRP A 501 38.87 14.97 26.91
CA TRP A 501 39.24 14.73 25.51
C TRP A 501 38.10 15.16 24.59
N ALA A 502 38.43 15.82 23.47
CA ALA A 502 37.45 16.22 22.46
C ALA A 502 37.46 15.27 21.25
N ASP A 503 36.30 15.14 20.60
CA ASP A 503 36.20 14.46 19.30
C ASP A 503 36.87 15.30 18.19
N PRO A 504 37.25 14.69 17.05
CA PRO A 504 37.96 15.38 15.98
C PRO A 504 37.26 16.65 15.50
N VAL A 505 35.93 16.67 15.51
CA VAL A 505 35.11 17.80 15.04
C VAL A 505 34.89 18.86 16.13
N GLY A 506 35.18 18.55 17.40
CA GLY A 506 34.96 19.42 18.55
C GLY A 506 33.48 19.60 18.93
N GLN A 507 32.61 18.65 18.57
CA GLN A 507 31.20 18.65 18.93
C GLN A 507 30.91 17.90 20.23
N ARG A 508 31.81 17.02 20.66
CA ARG A 508 31.66 16.18 21.86
C ARG A 508 32.96 16.20 22.67
N VAL A 509 32.82 16.39 23.97
CA VAL A 509 33.91 16.31 24.94
C VAL A 509 33.59 15.23 25.95
N VAL A 510 34.51 14.28 26.10
CA VAL A 510 34.49 13.30 27.18
C VAL A 510 35.25 13.89 28.35
N THR A 511 34.61 13.94 29.50
CA THR A 511 35.22 14.37 30.77
C THR A 511 35.17 13.22 31.76
N THR A 512 36.21 13.06 32.55
CA THR A 512 36.30 12.01 33.58
C THR A 512 36.64 12.61 34.93
N ASN A 513 36.10 11.99 35.97
CA ASN A 513 36.54 12.17 37.34
C ASN A 513 36.45 10.85 38.13
N GLU A 514 36.81 10.89 39.41
CA GLU A 514 36.67 9.73 40.33
C GLU A 514 35.23 9.19 40.42
N ARG A 515 34.20 10.02 40.14
CA ARG A 515 32.78 9.63 40.20
C ARG A 515 32.24 9.04 38.91
N GLY A 516 32.91 9.26 37.77
CA GLY A 516 32.49 8.73 36.47
C GLY A 516 32.88 9.59 35.28
N SER A 517 32.70 9.02 34.10
CA SER A 517 32.93 9.68 32.82
C SER A 517 31.63 10.15 32.19
N THR A 518 31.63 11.36 31.64
CA THR A 518 30.47 11.97 30.97
C THR A 518 30.85 12.44 29.57
N VAL A 519 29.95 12.25 28.62
CA VAL A 519 30.04 12.85 27.28
C VAL A 519 29.16 14.09 27.25
N VAL A 520 29.76 15.22 26.90
CA VAL A 520 29.11 16.54 26.87
C VAL A 520 29.17 17.05 25.44
N SER A 521 28.09 17.64 24.95
CA SER A 521 28.08 18.31 23.65
C SER A 521 28.74 19.69 23.76
N ALA A 522 29.30 20.18 22.66
CA ALA A 522 29.71 21.58 22.50
C ALA A 522 28.60 22.60 22.88
N ASN A 523 27.33 22.21 22.84
CA ASN A 523 26.22 23.05 23.29
C ASN A 523 26.03 23.05 24.84
N GLY A 524 26.96 22.49 25.60
CA GLY A 524 26.93 22.40 27.06
C GLY A 524 25.87 21.45 27.61
N THR A 525 25.36 20.52 26.79
CA THR A 525 24.37 19.52 27.22
C THR A 525 25.05 18.19 27.52
N LEU A 526 24.60 17.53 28.59
CA LEU A 526 25.00 16.14 28.86
C LEU A 526 24.41 15.24 27.76
N VAL A 527 25.27 14.54 27.02
CA VAL A 527 24.88 13.56 26.00
C VAL A 527 24.68 12.20 26.63
N SER A 528 25.70 11.69 27.32
CA SER A 528 25.66 10.36 27.93
C SER A 528 26.57 10.24 29.15
N ARG A 529 26.35 9.19 29.94
CA ARG A 529 27.24 8.77 31.03
C ARG A 529 27.84 7.43 30.66
N VAL A 530 29.14 7.32 30.83
CA VAL A 530 29.89 6.10 30.51
C VAL A 530 30.24 5.42 31.84
N PRO A 531 29.96 4.13 32.01
CA PRO A 531 30.18 3.42 33.27
C PRO A 531 31.66 3.06 33.46
N LEU A 532 32.55 4.05 33.30
CA LEU A 532 33.99 3.97 33.51
C LEU A 532 34.45 5.21 34.28
N THR A 533 35.42 5.01 35.16
CA THR A 533 36.05 6.04 36.00
C THR A 533 37.55 6.08 35.72
N SER A 534 38.21 7.19 36.06
CA SER A 534 39.67 7.32 36.02
C SER A 534 40.26 6.86 34.67
N LEU A 535 39.88 7.55 33.60
CA LEU A 535 40.40 7.26 32.26
C LEU A 535 41.82 7.82 32.10
N ALA A 536 42.72 7.00 31.56
CA ALA A 536 44.07 7.41 31.19
C ALA A 536 44.11 8.05 29.79
N SER A 537 43.25 7.59 28.88
CA SER A 537 43.17 8.10 27.50
C SER A 537 41.81 7.78 26.88
N VAL A 538 41.35 8.67 26.00
CA VAL A 538 40.19 8.45 25.15
C VAL A 538 40.56 8.81 23.71
N ALA A 539 40.17 7.97 22.76
CA ALA A 539 40.26 8.27 21.34
C ALA A 539 38.90 8.06 20.67
N PHE A 540 38.60 8.86 19.66
CA PHE A 540 37.33 8.85 18.94
C PHE A 540 37.48 8.26 17.55
N SER A 541 36.42 7.67 17.02
CA SER A 541 36.32 7.37 15.60
C SER A 541 36.26 8.68 14.79
N SER A 542 36.59 8.61 13.50
CA SER A 542 36.60 9.79 12.62
C SER A 542 35.24 10.49 12.49
N ASP A 543 34.15 9.75 12.72
CA ASP A 543 32.77 10.27 12.73
C ASP A 543 32.29 10.73 14.12
N GLY A 544 33.08 10.51 15.18
CA GLY A 544 32.74 10.85 16.56
C GLY A 544 31.62 10.02 17.18
N GLU A 545 31.09 8.99 16.49
CA GLU A 545 30.01 8.14 17.01
C GLU A 545 30.49 7.10 18.02
N LEU A 546 31.75 6.67 17.89
CA LEU A 546 32.39 5.69 18.75
C LEU A 546 33.60 6.31 19.44
N MET A 547 33.91 5.75 20.60
CA MET A 547 35.14 6.04 21.31
C MET A 547 35.74 4.76 21.87
N ILE A 548 37.06 4.76 22.00
CA ILE A 548 37.76 3.81 22.85
C ILE A 548 38.20 4.52 24.12
N ALA A 549 37.72 4.04 25.26
CA ALA A 549 38.07 4.51 26.58
C ALA A 549 39.08 3.55 27.22
N LEU A 550 40.19 4.11 27.69
CA LEU A 550 41.27 3.37 28.33
C LEU A 550 41.28 3.73 29.82
N PRO A 551 40.74 2.88 30.70
CA PRO A 551 40.83 3.12 32.13
C PRO A 551 42.29 2.99 32.62
N GLU A 552 42.66 3.73 33.67
CA GLU A 552 43.97 3.62 34.31
C GLU A 552 44.30 2.20 34.77
N SER A 553 43.26 1.46 35.19
CA SER A 553 43.32 0.04 35.50
C SER A 553 42.17 -0.71 34.83
N GLY A 554 42.49 -1.78 34.10
CA GLY A 554 41.51 -2.58 33.37
C GLY A 554 41.75 -2.61 31.87
N ALA A 555 40.83 -3.24 31.14
CA ALA A 555 40.92 -3.42 29.70
C ALA A 555 40.28 -2.25 28.93
N PRO A 556 40.83 -1.86 27.77
CA PRO A 556 40.23 -0.85 26.91
C PRO A 556 38.81 -1.25 26.48
N ALA A 557 37.91 -0.27 26.46
CA ALA A 557 36.51 -0.49 26.12
C ALA A 557 36.09 0.40 24.94
N VAL A 558 35.47 -0.20 23.93
CA VAL A 558 34.81 0.52 22.83
C VAL A 558 33.39 0.82 23.25
N ALA A 559 33.00 2.10 23.22
CA ALA A 559 31.70 2.58 23.64
C ALA A 559 31.09 3.53 22.60
N ARG A 560 29.76 3.63 22.60
CA ARG A 560 29.06 4.66 21.83
C ARG A 560 29.10 5.98 22.56
N THR A 561 29.36 7.07 21.86
CA THR A 561 29.43 8.41 22.47
C THR A 561 28.05 9.00 22.76
N ASP A 562 27.02 8.61 21.99
CA ASP A 562 25.65 9.11 22.15
C ASP A 562 24.88 8.45 23.31
N THR A 563 25.07 7.14 23.53
CA THR A 563 24.40 6.40 24.62
C THR A 563 25.31 6.14 25.83
N GLY A 564 26.62 6.21 25.67
CA GLY A 564 27.61 5.83 26.69
C GLY A 564 27.73 4.31 26.88
N GLU A 565 27.07 3.53 26.02
CA GLU A 565 27.00 2.09 26.13
C GLU A 565 28.30 1.42 25.66
N ILE A 566 28.86 0.54 26.50
CA ILE A 566 30.04 -0.26 26.16
C ILE A 566 29.61 -1.38 25.19
N LEU A 567 30.17 -1.36 23.98
CA LEU A 567 29.89 -2.34 22.93
C LEU A 567 30.84 -3.54 22.98
N ALA A 568 32.10 -3.32 23.33
CA ALA A 568 33.10 -4.38 23.47
C ALA A 568 34.22 -3.97 24.43
N THR A 569 34.84 -4.97 25.04
CA THR A 569 36.07 -4.81 25.82
C THR A 569 37.18 -5.54 25.09
N LEU A 570 38.28 -4.86 24.80
CA LEU A 570 39.39 -5.42 24.03
C LEU A 570 40.33 -6.20 24.97
N PRO A 571 40.69 -7.46 24.64
CA PRO A 571 41.64 -8.23 25.42
C PRO A 571 43.06 -7.65 25.29
N GLY A 572 43.93 -7.85 26.28
CA GLY A 572 45.33 -7.38 26.20
C GLY A 572 45.81 -6.50 27.36
N GLY A 573 45.03 -6.38 28.43
CA GLY A 573 45.43 -5.66 29.66
C GLY A 573 45.29 -4.15 29.56
N THR A 574 46.00 -3.42 30.42
CA THR A 574 45.95 -1.95 30.49
C THR A 574 46.63 -1.30 29.29
N GLY A 575 45.90 -0.43 28.61
CA GLY A 575 46.43 0.39 27.51
C GLY A 575 46.80 1.80 27.99
N ARG A 576 47.82 2.39 27.35
CA ARG A 576 48.25 3.77 27.61
C ARG A 576 47.64 4.78 26.64
N THR A 577 47.52 4.39 25.38
CA THR A 577 46.93 5.19 24.31
C THR A 577 46.37 4.25 23.25
N ALA A 578 45.37 4.71 22.50
CA ALA A 578 44.82 3.98 21.37
C ALA A 578 44.40 4.93 20.26
N ALA A 579 44.20 4.38 19.07
CA ALA A 579 43.62 5.07 17.94
C ALA A 579 42.81 4.11 17.06
N PHE A 580 41.74 4.61 16.45
CA PHE A 580 41.04 3.89 15.40
C PHE A 580 41.90 3.86 14.14
N THR A 581 41.73 2.85 13.30
CA THR A 581 42.30 2.90 11.95
C THR A 581 41.48 3.85 11.08
N GLN A 582 42.10 4.44 10.06
CA GLN A 582 41.42 5.41 9.17
C GLN A 582 40.18 4.84 8.46
N ASP A 583 40.13 3.52 8.25
CA ASP A 583 38.96 2.82 7.71
C ASP A 583 37.87 2.51 8.76
N GLY A 584 38.11 2.82 10.03
CA GLY A 584 37.21 2.55 11.17
C GLY A 584 37.04 1.06 11.51
N ARG A 585 37.76 0.15 10.86
CA ARG A 585 37.54 -1.31 11.00
C ARG A 585 38.38 -1.96 12.09
N ALA A 586 39.39 -1.27 12.60
CA ALA A 586 40.26 -1.77 13.63
C ALA A 586 40.64 -0.67 14.63
N VAL A 587 41.17 -1.09 15.77
CA VAL A 587 41.72 -0.21 16.79
C VAL A 587 43.12 -0.68 17.14
N VAL A 588 44.08 0.24 17.17
CA VAL A 588 45.44 -0.02 17.62
C VAL A 588 45.56 0.48 19.05
N VAL A 589 45.96 -0.41 19.96
CA VAL A 589 46.18 -0.12 21.37
C VAL A 589 47.67 -0.27 21.67
N ALA A 590 48.24 0.75 22.31
CA ALA A 590 49.56 0.66 22.92
C ALA A 590 49.40 0.18 24.37
N GLY A 591 49.86 -1.04 24.66
CA GLY A 591 49.82 -1.61 26.00
C GLY A 591 50.80 -0.93 26.96
N ALA A 592 50.56 -1.07 28.26
CA ALA A 592 51.51 -0.66 29.30
C ALA A 592 52.85 -1.42 29.23
N ASP A 593 52.84 -2.61 28.63
CA ASP A 593 54.01 -3.44 28.29
C ASP A 593 54.85 -2.89 27.13
N GLY A 594 54.39 -1.82 26.47
CA GLY A 594 55.04 -1.23 25.29
C GLY A 594 54.73 -1.96 23.98
N ALA A 595 53.95 -3.05 24.01
CA ALA A 595 53.54 -3.75 22.82
C ALA A 595 52.37 -3.03 22.13
N LEU A 596 52.45 -2.90 20.80
CA LEU A 596 51.32 -2.46 20.00
C LEU A 596 50.48 -3.65 19.56
N ARG A 597 49.17 -3.57 19.79
CA ARG A 597 48.21 -4.60 19.39
C ARG A 597 47.12 -3.99 18.52
N ARG A 598 46.85 -4.60 17.37
CA ARG A 598 45.73 -4.25 16.49
C ARG A 598 44.59 -5.22 16.74
N HIS A 599 43.46 -4.67 17.13
CA HIS A 599 42.21 -5.37 17.37
C HIS A 599 41.25 -5.09 16.21
N GLU A 600 40.63 -6.14 15.67
CA GLU A 600 39.50 -5.99 14.76
C GLU A 600 38.34 -5.36 15.54
N CYS A 601 37.86 -4.18 15.11
CA CYS A 601 36.73 -3.53 15.76
C CYS A 601 35.42 -3.99 15.12
N VAL A 602 34.98 -5.18 15.50
CA VAL A 602 33.72 -5.74 15.01
C VAL A 602 32.51 -4.83 15.34
N PRO A 603 32.41 -4.20 16.53
CA PRO A 603 31.35 -3.24 16.81
C PRO A 603 31.37 -1.98 15.96
N CYS A 604 32.49 -1.65 15.31
CA CYS A 604 32.63 -0.47 14.47
C CYS A 604 32.11 -0.67 13.04
N LEU A 605 31.83 -1.91 12.65
CA LEU A 605 31.44 -2.21 11.26
C LEU A 605 30.09 -1.57 10.89
N PRO A 606 29.92 -1.09 9.64
CA PRO A 606 28.61 -0.70 9.13
C PRO A 606 27.60 -1.85 9.28
N TYR A 607 26.32 -1.53 9.46
CA TYR A 607 25.27 -2.53 9.74
C TYR A 607 25.22 -3.67 8.71
N LYS A 608 25.44 -3.38 7.43
CA LYS A 608 25.47 -4.40 6.37
C LYS A 608 26.64 -5.38 6.56
N ASP A 609 27.85 -4.86 6.75
CA ASP A 609 29.05 -5.67 6.99
C ASP A 609 28.93 -6.46 8.30
N LEU A 610 28.30 -5.87 9.32
CA LEU A 610 28.00 -6.52 10.60
C LEU A 610 27.10 -7.75 10.42
N LEU A 611 26.01 -7.63 9.63
CA LEU A 611 25.11 -8.75 9.35
C LEU A 611 25.81 -9.88 8.58
N ASP A 612 26.58 -9.53 7.56
CA ASP A 612 27.30 -10.53 6.76
C ASP A 612 28.38 -11.23 7.59
N LEU A 613 29.08 -10.49 8.45
CA LEU A 613 30.06 -11.06 9.37
C LEU A 613 29.38 -11.90 10.46
N ALA A 614 28.23 -11.48 10.99
CA ALA A 614 27.47 -12.23 11.98
C ALA A 614 27.08 -13.61 11.44
N LYS A 615 26.52 -13.66 10.22
CA LYS A 615 26.16 -14.92 9.55
C LYS A 615 27.37 -15.84 9.37
N LYS A 616 28.52 -15.30 8.98
CA LYS A 616 29.77 -16.07 8.78
C LYS A 616 30.43 -16.51 10.09
N SER A 617 30.09 -15.89 11.22
CA SER A 617 30.73 -16.13 12.52
C SER A 617 29.98 -17.16 13.37
N LEU A 618 28.86 -17.67 12.87
CA LEU A 618 28.17 -18.80 13.45
C LEU A 618 28.89 -20.09 13.05
N THR A 619 29.26 -20.86 14.07
CA THR A 619 30.09 -22.06 13.92
C THR A 619 29.32 -23.36 14.13
N ARG A 620 28.10 -23.26 14.65
CA ARG A 620 27.15 -24.37 14.84
C ARG A 620 25.72 -23.84 14.68
N PRO A 621 24.73 -24.71 14.40
CA PRO A 621 23.32 -24.34 14.50
C PRO A 621 22.83 -24.33 15.96
N MET A 622 21.68 -23.67 16.21
CA MET A 622 20.95 -23.82 17.47
C MET A 622 20.41 -25.24 17.64
N SER A 623 20.65 -25.86 18.80
CA SER A 623 20.07 -27.14 19.18
C SER A 623 18.56 -27.03 19.41
N TRP A 624 17.84 -28.16 19.35
CA TRP A 624 16.40 -28.19 19.61
C TRP A 624 16.02 -27.74 21.01
N GLU A 625 16.85 -28.06 22.02
CA GLU A 625 16.62 -27.61 23.39
C GLU A 625 16.73 -26.08 23.49
N GLU A 626 17.74 -25.49 22.84
CA GLU A 626 17.90 -24.04 22.78
C GLU A 626 16.74 -23.36 22.04
N ARG A 627 16.27 -23.93 20.94
CA ARG A 627 15.09 -23.42 20.20
C ARG A 627 13.82 -23.50 21.05
N ARG A 628 13.61 -24.60 21.77
CA ARG A 628 12.47 -24.76 22.69
C ARG A 628 12.51 -23.74 23.82
N ILE A 629 13.64 -23.59 24.51
CA ILE A 629 13.78 -22.67 25.65
C ILE A 629 13.73 -21.20 25.18
N HIS A 630 14.48 -20.86 24.14
CA HIS A 630 14.72 -19.46 23.77
C HIS A 630 13.80 -18.94 22.68
N LEU A 631 13.22 -19.79 21.84
CA LEU A 631 12.33 -19.40 20.75
C LEU A 631 10.89 -19.89 20.94
N HIS A 632 10.63 -20.74 21.94
CA HIS A 632 9.34 -21.41 22.17
C HIS A 632 8.86 -22.22 20.96
N GLU A 633 9.80 -22.75 20.19
CA GLU A 633 9.51 -23.62 19.05
C GLU A 633 9.35 -25.05 19.54
N GLU A 634 8.20 -25.66 19.25
CA GLU A 634 8.01 -27.09 19.49
C GLU A 634 8.63 -27.90 18.35
N PRO A 635 9.31 -29.02 18.67
CA PRO A 635 9.68 -29.97 17.63
C PRO A 635 8.42 -30.42 16.91
N SER A 636 8.41 -30.35 15.58
CA SER A 636 7.28 -30.79 14.76
C SER A 636 6.85 -32.19 15.20
N GLN A 637 5.59 -32.34 15.61
CA GLN A 637 4.99 -33.64 15.97
C GLN A 637 5.15 -34.59 14.76
N GLY A 638 6.15 -35.46 14.81
CA GLY A 638 6.50 -36.35 13.70
C GLY A 638 7.99 -36.69 13.60
N CYS A 639 8.89 -35.90 14.19
CA CYS A 639 10.31 -36.25 14.25
C CYS A 639 10.65 -36.82 15.64
N PRO A 640 10.97 -38.12 15.78
CA PRO A 640 11.37 -38.66 17.08
C PRO A 640 12.65 -37.97 17.56
N LEU A 641 12.60 -37.48 18.80
CA LEU A 641 13.74 -36.95 19.54
C LEU A 641 14.79 -38.06 19.71
N LEU A 642 15.85 -38.02 18.91
CA LEU A 642 17.05 -38.80 19.17
C LEU A 642 17.83 -38.12 20.30
N THR A 643 17.56 -38.53 21.54
CA THR A 643 18.44 -38.27 22.68
C THR A 643 19.67 -39.17 22.57
N GLY A 644 20.68 -38.73 21.82
CA GLY A 644 21.95 -39.43 21.68
C GLY A 644 23.03 -38.56 21.04
N ASP A 645 24.24 -38.65 21.58
CA ASP A 645 25.49 -37.97 21.23
C ASP A 645 25.55 -37.31 19.83
N LEU A 646 25.76 -35.98 19.80
CA LEU A 646 25.78 -35.07 18.63
C LEU A 646 26.97 -35.27 17.66
N ARG A 647 27.46 -36.51 17.51
CA ARG A 647 28.46 -36.90 16.50
C ARG A 647 27.93 -37.83 15.41
N ARG A 648 26.63 -38.14 15.39
CA ARG A 648 26.03 -38.93 14.31
C ARG A 648 25.17 -38.03 13.42
N THR A 649 25.64 -37.86 12.19
CA THR A 649 24.92 -37.33 11.02
C THR A 649 23.61 -38.09 10.77
N CYS A 650 22.78 -37.59 9.84
CA CYS A 650 21.50 -38.15 9.36
C CYS A 650 21.56 -39.58 8.77
N THR A 651 22.25 -40.52 9.41
CA THR A 651 22.48 -41.89 8.96
C THR A 651 21.54 -42.92 9.58
N ASP A 652 20.76 -42.56 10.60
CA ASP A 652 19.97 -43.54 11.37
C ASP A 652 18.44 -43.29 11.22
N ILE A 653 17.95 -43.18 9.96
CA ILE A 653 16.54 -43.49 9.65
C ILE A 653 16.47 -45.02 9.46
N ASP A 654 15.53 -45.67 10.14
CA ASP A 654 15.33 -47.13 10.15
C ASP A 654 15.25 -47.70 8.70
N PRO A 655 16.06 -48.71 8.29
CA PRO A 655 16.30 -49.07 6.88
C PRO A 655 15.18 -49.86 6.16
N HIS A 656 13.95 -49.87 6.69
CA HIS A 656 12.90 -50.81 6.26
C HIS A 656 11.55 -50.19 5.89
N SER A 657 11.56 -49.16 5.05
CA SER A 657 10.33 -48.68 4.41
C SER A 657 10.59 -48.33 2.94
N GLY A 658 9.80 -48.91 2.04
CA GLY A 658 9.66 -48.52 0.63
C GLY A 658 10.56 -49.22 -0.41
N PRO A 659 10.04 -50.13 -1.25
CA PRO A 659 10.73 -50.57 -2.46
C PRO A 659 10.83 -49.44 -3.52
N PRO A 660 11.66 -49.60 -4.56
CA PRO A 660 11.69 -48.69 -5.72
C PRO A 660 10.26 -48.46 -6.26
N GLY A 661 9.93 -47.21 -6.61
CA GLY A 661 8.56 -46.80 -6.95
C GLY A 661 7.74 -46.22 -5.78
N THR A 662 8.34 -46.03 -4.59
CA THR A 662 7.68 -45.39 -3.44
C THR A 662 7.47 -43.88 -3.69
N VAL A 663 6.29 -43.39 -3.33
CA VAL A 663 5.93 -41.97 -3.39
C VAL A 663 6.31 -41.30 -2.07
N VAL A 664 7.18 -40.29 -2.13
CA VAL A 664 7.65 -39.51 -0.98
C VAL A 664 7.03 -38.12 -1.03
N GLU A 665 6.62 -37.60 0.13
CA GLU A 665 6.16 -36.22 0.26
C GLU A 665 7.34 -35.29 0.61
N VAL A 666 7.59 -34.34 -0.28
CA VAL A 666 8.64 -33.33 -0.15
C VAL A 666 7.98 -32.00 0.23
N GLY A 667 8.19 -31.54 1.46
CA GLY A 667 7.72 -30.24 1.93
C GLY A 667 8.65 -29.11 1.51
N PHE A 668 8.12 -28.02 0.96
CA PHE A 668 8.85 -26.83 0.54
C PHE A 668 8.48 -25.65 1.44
N VAL A 669 9.26 -25.37 2.47
CA VAL A 669 9.01 -24.26 3.39
C VAL A 669 9.61 -22.97 2.81
N ASN A 670 8.81 -21.90 2.72
CA ASN A 670 9.23 -20.58 2.23
C ASN A 670 9.80 -20.52 0.80
N PHE A 671 9.66 -21.59 0.01
CA PHE A 671 10.18 -21.73 -1.37
C PHE A 671 9.39 -20.92 -2.41
N PRO A 672 10.01 -20.26 -3.41
CA PRO A 672 9.29 -19.54 -4.45
C PRO A 672 8.44 -20.48 -5.32
N ALA A 673 7.25 -20.03 -5.70
CA ALA A 673 6.39 -20.77 -6.63
C ALA A 673 7.08 -20.92 -8.00
N GLY A 674 7.00 -22.10 -8.59
CA GLY A 674 7.58 -22.36 -9.90
C GLY A 674 8.07 -23.79 -10.10
N THR A 675 8.54 -24.08 -11.30
CA THR A 675 9.06 -25.39 -11.68
C THR A 675 10.49 -25.55 -11.17
N GLN A 676 10.70 -26.55 -10.32
CA GLN A 676 11.99 -26.89 -9.74
C GLN A 676 12.43 -28.26 -10.23
N ARG A 677 13.70 -28.40 -10.59
CA ARG A 677 14.26 -29.72 -10.90
C ARG A 677 14.83 -30.32 -9.63
N LEU A 678 14.27 -31.45 -9.19
CA LEU A 678 14.68 -32.14 -7.99
C LEU A 678 15.70 -33.23 -8.34
N ARG A 679 16.73 -33.35 -7.52
CA ARG A 679 17.66 -34.49 -7.53
C ARG A 679 17.66 -35.17 -6.19
N PHE A 680 17.84 -36.49 -6.19
CA PHE A 680 18.08 -37.29 -5.00
C PHE A 680 19.53 -37.78 -5.03
N THR A 681 20.26 -37.58 -3.94
CA THR A 681 21.62 -38.11 -3.77
C THR A 681 21.60 -39.17 -2.68
N ASP A 682 21.99 -40.40 -2.99
CA ASP A 682 22.04 -41.48 -2.00
C ASP A 682 23.24 -41.33 -1.03
N ALA A 683 23.27 -42.13 0.04
CA ALA A 683 24.38 -42.16 1.00
C ALA A 683 25.75 -42.58 0.40
N ARG A 684 25.80 -42.97 -0.88
CA ARG A 684 27.02 -43.31 -1.63
C ARG A 684 27.35 -42.24 -2.68
N ASP A 685 26.78 -41.04 -2.55
CA ASP A 685 26.93 -39.90 -3.47
C ASP A 685 26.50 -40.17 -4.92
N ARG A 686 25.56 -41.11 -5.13
CA ARG A 686 24.96 -41.30 -6.46
C ARG A 686 23.75 -40.38 -6.61
N GLU A 687 23.78 -39.52 -7.62
CA GLU A 687 22.68 -38.63 -7.96
C GLU A 687 21.68 -39.31 -8.92
N TRP A 688 20.38 -39.17 -8.65
CA TRP A 688 19.31 -39.41 -9.61
C TRP A 688 18.47 -38.15 -9.82
N ASP A 689 18.15 -37.88 -11.08
CA ASP A 689 17.26 -36.80 -11.47
C ASP A 689 15.80 -37.25 -11.31
N LEU A 690 15.05 -36.54 -10.48
CA LEU A 690 13.62 -36.78 -10.24
C LEU A 690 12.73 -35.95 -11.19
N GLY A 691 13.34 -35.16 -12.06
CA GLY A 691 12.66 -34.33 -13.03
C GLY A 691 12.11 -33.03 -12.45
N GLN A 692 11.25 -32.38 -13.24
CA GLN A 692 10.69 -31.08 -12.93
C GLN A 692 9.38 -31.19 -12.16
N VAL A 693 9.32 -30.52 -11.01
CA VAL A 693 8.20 -30.48 -10.09
C VAL A 693 7.70 -29.04 -9.96
N ASN A 694 6.41 -28.83 -10.17
CA ASN A 694 5.80 -27.52 -10.01
C ASN A 694 5.44 -27.27 -8.54
N VAL A 695 6.05 -26.27 -7.92
CA VAL A 695 5.81 -25.87 -6.53
C VAL A 695 4.74 -24.77 -6.52
N PRO A 696 3.53 -25.02 -5.99
CA PRO A 696 2.41 -24.07 -6.06
C PRO A 696 2.58 -22.81 -5.20
N GLY A 697 3.48 -22.81 -4.21
CA GLY A 697 3.70 -21.66 -3.33
C GLY A 697 4.67 -21.93 -2.18
N PRO A 698 4.99 -20.90 -1.39
CA PRO A 698 5.75 -21.05 -0.16
C PRO A 698 4.94 -21.91 0.82
N HIS A 699 5.52 -23.01 1.32
CA HIS A 699 4.89 -24.04 2.16
C HIS A 699 4.07 -25.11 1.42
N ALA A 700 4.39 -25.40 0.15
CA ALA A 700 3.74 -26.49 -0.57
C ALA A 700 4.39 -27.85 -0.29
N THR A 701 3.60 -28.91 -0.20
CA THR A 701 4.11 -30.28 -0.20
C THR A 701 3.87 -30.89 -1.58
N VAL A 702 4.90 -31.52 -2.15
CA VAL A 702 4.77 -32.19 -3.45
C VAL A 702 5.16 -33.66 -3.33
N ARG A 703 4.35 -34.53 -3.93
CA ARG A 703 4.60 -35.96 -4.02
C ARG A 703 5.54 -36.25 -5.17
N VAL A 704 6.64 -36.95 -4.89
CA VAL A 704 7.64 -37.33 -5.87
C VAL A 704 7.85 -38.83 -5.78
N THR A 705 7.92 -39.51 -6.93
CA THR A 705 8.17 -40.95 -6.98
C THR A 705 9.66 -41.18 -7.09
N VAL A 706 10.21 -42.04 -6.23
CA VAL A 706 11.64 -42.41 -6.30
C VAL A 706 11.84 -43.34 -7.50
N PRO A 707 12.79 -43.05 -8.41
CA PRO A 707 13.00 -43.83 -9.62
C PRO A 707 13.43 -45.27 -9.34
N ASP A 708 13.04 -46.17 -10.24
CA ASP A 708 13.37 -47.60 -10.15
C ASP A 708 14.89 -47.82 -10.19
N GLY A 709 15.43 -48.55 -9.21
CA GLY A 709 16.87 -48.81 -9.08
C GLY A 709 17.58 -47.98 -8.01
N ALA A 710 16.87 -47.05 -7.37
CA ALA A 710 17.28 -46.43 -6.12
C ALA A 710 17.54 -47.47 -5.01
N PRO A 711 18.73 -47.57 -4.39
CA PRO A 711 18.88 -48.37 -3.19
C PRO A 711 18.00 -47.79 -2.07
N PRO A 712 17.28 -48.63 -1.32
CA PRO A 712 16.60 -48.19 -0.11
C PRO A 712 17.64 -47.65 0.89
N GLY A 713 17.45 -46.42 1.38
CA GLY A 713 18.36 -45.81 2.35
C GLY A 713 18.32 -44.29 2.40
N ALA A 714 19.08 -43.74 3.35
CA ALA A 714 19.24 -42.31 3.55
C ALA A 714 19.80 -41.61 2.29
N GLY A 715 19.25 -40.44 1.98
CA GLY A 715 19.72 -39.59 0.90
C GLY A 715 19.24 -38.15 1.06
N ARG A 716 19.82 -37.24 0.29
CA ARG A 716 19.51 -35.81 0.31
C ARG A 716 18.80 -35.40 -0.97
N PHE A 717 17.75 -34.59 -0.84
CA PHE A 717 17.14 -33.92 -1.98
C PHE A 717 17.79 -32.55 -2.20
N SER A 718 18.11 -32.25 -3.46
CA SER A 718 18.67 -30.96 -3.89
C SER A 718 17.87 -30.40 -5.07
N THR A 719 17.96 -29.09 -5.28
CA THR A 719 17.37 -28.42 -6.45
C THR A 719 18.47 -27.73 -7.25
N GLU A 720 18.31 -27.70 -8.58
CA GLU A 720 19.30 -27.12 -9.51
C GLU A 720 19.44 -25.58 -9.40
N SER A 721 18.55 -24.89 -8.68
CA SER A 721 18.36 -23.44 -8.80
C SER A 721 18.97 -22.59 -7.67
N LEU A 722 19.68 -23.15 -6.70
CA LEU A 722 20.31 -22.35 -5.63
C LEU A 722 21.77 -22.76 -5.37
N PRO A 723 22.73 -21.80 -5.41
CA PRO A 723 24.14 -22.08 -5.13
C PRO A 723 24.31 -22.57 -3.69
N SER A 724 24.87 -23.77 -3.59
CA SER A 724 25.30 -24.42 -2.35
C SER A 724 26.24 -23.50 -1.56
N VAL A 725 25.93 -23.27 -0.27
CA VAL A 725 26.83 -23.37 0.90
C VAL A 725 26.19 -22.75 2.18
N TRP A 726 25.07 -22.00 2.16
CA TRP A 726 24.51 -21.36 3.38
C TRP A 726 22.96 -21.35 3.48
N HIS A 727 22.30 -22.51 3.51
CA HIS A 727 20.82 -22.58 3.41
C HIS A 727 20.06 -23.23 4.58
N GLU A 728 20.58 -23.17 5.81
CA GLU A 728 19.82 -23.74 6.94
C GLU A 728 19.41 -22.76 8.05
N GLU A 729 19.86 -21.50 8.07
CA GLU A 729 19.56 -20.67 9.26
C GLU A 729 19.16 -19.21 9.00
N TYR A 730 19.36 -18.67 7.80
CA TYR A 730 19.11 -17.23 7.54
C TYR A 730 18.47 -16.88 6.17
N ALA A 731 18.10 -17.91 5.42
CA ALA A 731 17.13 -17.83 4.34
C ALA A 731 16.26 -19.07 4.53
N ASP A 732 15.07 -18.91 5.11
CA ASP A 732 14.17 -20.03 5.34
C ASP A 732 13.84 -20.67 3.98
N PHE A 733 14.48 -21.78 3.64
CA PHE A 733 14.11 -22.65 2.53
C PHE A 733 14.34 -24.07 3.01
N GLU A 734 13.42 -24.60 3.81
CA GLU A 734 13.52 -25.96 4.34
C GLU A 734 12.87 -26.92 3.34
N VAL A 735 13.65 -27.90 2.84
CA VAL A 735 13.11 -29.05 2.12
C VAL A 735 13.05 -30.21 3.12
N THR A 736 11.92 -30.38 3.78
CA THR A 736 11.72 -31.45 4.77
C THR A 736 11.17 -32.68 4.04
N CYS A 737 11.88 -33.80 4.10
CA CYS A 737 11.35 -35.08 3.63
C CYS A 737 10.47 -35.67 4.72
N LEU A 738 9.17 -35.75 4.46
CA LEU A 738 8.24 -36.47 5.32
C LEU A 738 8.09 -37.88 4.75
N TRP A 739 8.62 -38.86 5.48
CA TRP A 739 8.31 -40.26 5.25
C TRP A 739 6.99 -40.57 5.98
N CYS A 740 5.94 -40.90 5.22
CA CYS A 740 4.68 -41.45 5.73
C CYS A 740 4.50 -42.86 5.19
#